data_AF-A0A846CU07-F1
#
_entry.id   AF-A0A846CU07-F1
#
_cell.length_a   1.000
_cell.length_b   1.000
_cell.length_c   1.000
_cell.angle_alpha   90.00
_cell.angle_beta   90.00
_cell.angle_gamma   90.00
#
_symmetry.space_group_name_H-M   'P 1'
#
loop_
_entity.id
_entity.type
_entity.pdbx_description
1 polymer ?
#
loop_
_entity_poly.entity_id
_entity_poly.type
_entity_poly.pdbx_seq_one_letter_code
_entity_poly.pdbx_strand_id
1 'polypeptide(L)'
;MLIEKLEEAKTTINQKEQIMSLAENLGCLFEVGFNIGVLADIQHQKYQNYFADLYSQDLEKLRLITLVRKIADAEKISSEGSIKNLERWSQYFIQKGFIAGLNFFREYIKSTGWNLNLRKPEILYYQCSFHGDNAFGCNPKDRQLANSKLLSQFLSADVLDSQLNNYVIKYHKKGEFLQADTLILLRYRREIRIICVDLSIFSIKSMEDLLALDDIEVLRRMLMKDIKHIRSKSVFSKLRIDTGDTQDFGLEFSPDLKQYFTAFKRKDKETAKLIQAGAYAYSFYNFLKKETDILDESKSLLFNAVGYSDVAAARLRQRNVNSLCLQLKNINILETCVDIYQNEPKEQEIKIARQEVLEKIKNNAKKSFQNGRNFAKELSVENIYGKEDKITQVIHQEKIDGFFNSVGIISDDLAKEMDVTPKSTLRNAHRELIKKVLEGDQTYIFLTGNPGIGKTTAIANFLKSHIDDGFLLFYVSPRTQVNVDLINKFKSKTDESLCSNNIFCLTTNSILIKENNGKITVNYRSNLRQDNFIKNTVNFIPFCRGLVTKPLQKTAHRKSPFYRETEDSIKDIGEKSAGVLYSICQGIHTTINQNISNNIVATVSIQSLRKTSNGGDTLNHLREIFKDAYNRNTGVMPEKMREISQRIKHIFVMIDEVTGDDSGVNFLHGIKDFLKDYNLTNPEFGFNTKVIVADASIVEKELIQQHLSRTSTEPDKIYFRSVGANGNSPLQVETFEFNKQPAIAINANSYPASSLDITYKVFLEFYKFN
;
A
#
# COMPACT_ATOMS: atom_id res chain seq x y z
N MET A 1 -15.60 22.45 -63.33
CA MET A 1 -15.28 21.02 -63.13
C MET A 1 -14.10 20.72 -62.21
N LEU A 2 -12.82 21.01 -62.55
CA LEU A 2 -11.70 20.69 -61.63
C LEU A 2 -11.62 21.67 -60.43
N ILE A 3 -12.00 22.93 -60.65
CA ILE A 3 -12.08 23.98 -59.62
C ILE A 3 -13.30 23.76 -58.70
N GLU A 4 -14.45 23.37 -59.25
CA GLU A 4 -15.62 22.96 -58.45
C GLU A 4 -15.35 21.73 -57.59
N LYS A 5 -14.61 20.73 -58.10
CA LYS A 5 -14.20 19.57 -57.28
C LYS A 5 -13.18 19.93 -56.19
N LEU A 6 -12.37 20.97 -56.40
CA LEU A 6 -11.46 21.49 -55.39
C LEU A 6 -12.17 22.38 -54.36
N GLU A 7 -13.23 23.08 -54.75
CA GLU A 7 -14.10 23.79 -53.82
C GLU A 7 -14.98 22.82 -53.03
N GLU A 8 -15.63 21.83 -53.65
CA GLU A 8 -16.33 20.75 -52.93
C GLU A 8 -15.40 19.97 -52.00
N ALA A 9 -14.14 19.70 -52.40
CA ALA A 9 -13.16 19.09 -51.51
C ALA A 9 -12.75 20.02 -50.36
N LYS A 10 -12.64 21.34 -50.57
CA LYS A 10 -12.39 22.32 -49.49
C LYS A 10 -13.59 22.46 -48.55
N THR A 11 -14.82 22.42 -49.05
CA THR A 11 -16.04 22.44 -48.22
C THR A 11 -16.20 21.12 -47.46
N THR A 12 -15.82 19.99 -48.06
CA THR A 12 -15.87 18.65 -47.41
C THR A 12 -14.73 18.45 -46.39
N ILE A 13 -13.58 19.11 -46.57
CA ILE A 13 -12.46 19.09 -45.61
C ILE A 13 -12.74 20.01 -44.41
N ASN A 14 -13.50 21.10 -44.57
CA ASN A 14 -13.93 21.97 -43.47
C ASN A 14 -15.20 21.54 -42.73
N GLN A 15 -15.86 20.44 -43.13
CA GLN A 15 -17.08 19.91 -42.49
C GLN A 15 -16.96 18.45 -42.02
N LYS A 16 -15.74 18.00 -41.67
CA LYS A 16 -15.55 16.84 -40.82
C LYS A 16 -15.28 17.29 -39.38
N GLU A 17 -16.20 18.06 -38.81
CA GLU A 17 -16.36 18.04 -37.35
C GLU A 17 -16.72 16.60 -36.99
N GLN A 18 -15.81 15.90 -36.30
CA GLN A 18 -16.14 14.63 -35.67
C GLN A 18 -17.32 14.91 -34.74
N ILE A 19 -18.51 14.43 -35.10
CA ILE A 19 -19.66 14.47 -34.20
C ILE A 19 -19.27 13.59 -33.00
N MET A 20 -18.91 14.24 -31.89
CA MET A 20 -18.64 13.58 -30.62
C MET A 20 -19.89 12.81 -30.19
N SER A 21 -19.68 11.64 -29.62
CA SER A 21 -20.74 10.85 -29.00
C SER A 21 -21.24 11.51 -27.70
N LEU A 22 -22.48 11.21 -27.30
CA LEU A 22 -23.05 11.69 -26.04
C LEU A 22 -22.14 11.42 -24.82
N ALA A 23 -21.47 10.26 -24.81
CA ALA A 23 -20.54 9.90 -23.75
C ALA A 23 -19.28 10.79 -23.74
N GLU A 24 -18.78 11.21 -24.91
CA GLU A 24 -17.68 12.17 -24.99
C GLU A 24 -18.14 13.56 -24.56
N ASN A 25 -19.34 13.98 -24.97
CA ASN A 25 -19.93 15.26 -24.56
C ASN A 25 -20.08 15.39 -23.04
N LEU A 26 -20.65 14.37 -22.39
CA LEU A 26 -20.75 14.35 -20.92
C LEU A 26 -19.40 14.16 -20.23
N GLY A 27 -18.43 13.55 -20.92
CA GLY A 27 -17.03 13.47 -20.49
C GLY A 27 -16.38 14.83 -20.35
N CYS A 28 -16.56 15.71 -21.35
CA CYS A 28 -16.08 17.10 -21.30
C CYS A 28 -16.68 17.87 -20.10
N LEU A 29 -17.97 17.66 -19.79
CA LEU A 29 -18.60 18.29 -18.61
C LEU A 29 -17.98 17.81 -17.29
N PHE A 30 -17.66 16.52 -17.20
CA PHE A 30 -16.95 15.97 -16.05
C PHE A 30 -15.54 16.56 -15.91
N GLU A 31 -14.81 16.72 -17.01
CA GLU A 31 -13.50 17.37 -17.04
C GLU A 31 -13.55 18.84 -16.61
N VAL A 32 -14.50 19.60 -17.16
CA VAL A 32 -14.73 21.00 -16.76
C VAL A 32 -15.01 21.07 -15.26
N GLY A 33 -15.90 20.22 -14.75
CA GLY A 33 -16.16 20.11 -13.32
C GLY A 33 -14.89 19.82 -12.50
N PHE A 34 -14.11 18.81 -12.92
CA PHE A 34 -12.86 18.42 -12.26
C PHE A 34 -11.87 19.58 -12.14
N ASN A 35 -11.62 20.29 -13.24
CA ASN A 35 -10.70 21.42 -13.27
C ASN A 35 -11.20 22.61 -12.43
N ILE A 36 -12.52 22.88 -12.41
CA ILE A 36 -13.11 23.87 -11.48
C ILE A 36 -12.85 23.47 -10.02
N GLY A 37 -12.98 22.17 -9.69
CA GLY A 37 -12.70 21.65 -8.35
C GLY A 37 -11.25 21.87 -7.92
N VAL A 38 -10.29 21.63 -8.81
CA VAL A 38 -8.86 21.89 -8.56
C VAL A 38 -8.61 23.39 -8.36
N LEU A 39 -9.12 24.24 -9.26
CA LEU A 39 -9.00 25.71 -9.14
C LEU A 39 -9.61 26.25 -7.85
N ALA A 40 -10.76 25.71 -7.43
CA ALA A 40 -11.41 26.10 -6.19
C ALA A 40 -10.53 25.80 -4.96
N ASP A 41 -9.82 24.65 -4.94
CA ASP A 41 -8.86 24.39 -3.88
C ASP A 41 -7.66 25.34 -3.93
N ILE A 42 -7.13 25.60 -5.13
CA ILE A 42 -6.00 26.52 -5.32
C ILE A 42 -6.33 27.91 -4.79
N GLN A 43 -7.51 28.42 -5.10
CA GLN A 43 -7.99 29.72 -4.63
C GLN A 43 -8.24 29.71 -3.12
N HIS A 44 -8.91 28.68 -2.59
CA HIS A 44 -9.21 28.57 -1.17
C HIS A 44 -7.95 28.49 -0.30
N GLN A 45 -6.98 27.69 -0.74
CA GLN A 45 -5.70 27.53 -0.05
C GLN A 45 -4.71 28.65 -0.35
N LYS A 46 -5.00 29.54 -1.31
CA LYS A 46 -4.13 30.65 -1.72
C LYS A 46 -2.72 30.17 -2.08
N TYR A 47 -2.61 29.15 -2.94
CA TYR A 47 -1.30 28.72 -3.45
C TYR A 47 -0.74 29.77 -4.41
N GLN A 48 0.58 29.99 -4.36
CA GLN A 48 1.26 30.82 -5.35
C GLN A 48 1.15 30.14 -6.72
N ASN A 49 0.78 30.91 -7.74
CA ASN A 49 0.56 30.43 -9.10
C ASN A 49 0.89 31.51 -10.15
N TYR A 50 1.03 31.12 -11.41
CA TYR A 50 1.47 31.99 -12.50
C TYR A 50 0.47 32.12 -13.66
N PHE A 51 -0.74 31.56 -13.52
CA PHE A 51 -1.78 31.66 -14.56
C PHE A 51 -2.69 32.89 -14.41
N ALA A 52 -2.52 33.71 -13.37
CA ALA A 52 -3.30 34.94 -13.14
C ALA A 52 -4.81 34.71 -13.35
N ASP A 53 -5.48 35.56 -14.14
CA ASP A 53 -6.92 35.47 -14.43
C ASP A 53 -7.25 34.62 -15.67
N LEU A 54 -6.29 33.83 -16.18
CA LEU A 54 -6.43 33.05 -17.42
C LEU A 54 -7.74 32.25 -17.46
N TYR A 55 -8.05 31.55 -16.37
CA TYR A 55 -9.20 30.65 -16.28
C TYR A 55 -10.48 31.38 -15.84
N SER A 56 -10.38 32.38 -14.97
CA SER A 56 -11.54 33.18 -14.52
C SER A 56 -12.29 33.79 -15.71
N GLN A 57 -11.55 34.35 -16.67
CA GLN A 57 -12.12 34.94 -17.89
C GLN A 57 -12.88 33.94 -18.77
N ASP A 58 -12.47 32.67 -18.76
CA ASP A 58 -13.18 31.61 -19.51
C ASP A 58 -14.41 31.12 -18.78
N LEU A 59 -14.29 30.91 -17.47
CA LEU A 59 -15.39 30.45 -16.63
C LEU A 59 -16.57 31.44 -16.61
N GLU A 60 -16.30 32.75 -16.67
CA GLU A 60 -17.35 33.78 -16.76
C GLU A 60 -18.24 33.64 -18.01
N LYS A 61 -17.70 33.09 -19.09
CA LYS A 61 -18.41 32.90 -20.37
C LYS A 61 -19.20 31.59 -20.43
N LEU A 62 -18.93 30.65 -19.54
CA LEU A 62 -19.61 29.36 -19.53
C LEU A 62 -20.97 29.46 -18.83
N ARG A 63 -22.02 29.08 -19.54
CA ARG A 63 -23.39 28.97 -19.02
C ARG A 63 -23.90 27.56 -19.27
N LEU A 64 -24.26 26.85 -18.20
CA LEU A 64 -24.73 25.46 -18.28
C LEU A 64 -25.88 25.29 -19.28
N ILE A 65 -26.87 26.18 -19.24
CA ILE A 65 -28.01 26.20 -20.17
C ILE A 65 -27.55 26.23 -21.63
N THR A 66 -26.51 27.00 -21.95
CA THR A 66 -25.99 27.10 -23.31
C THR A 66 -25.26 25.82 -23.72
N LEU A 67 -24.48 25.23 -22.81
CA LEU A 67 -23.77 23.95 -23.04
C LEU A 67 -24.78 22.81 -23.29
N VAL A 68 -25.81 22.70 -22.45
CA VAL A 68 -26.87 21.67 -22.58
C VAL A 68 -27.59 21.80 -23.92
N ARG A 69 -27.91 23.02 -24.36
CA ARG A 69 -28.53 23.25 -25.67
C ARG A 69 -27.64 22.79 -26.81
N LYS A 70 -26.34 23.11 -26.78
CA LYS A 70 -25.39 22.65 -27.80
C LYS A 70 -25.27 21.13 -27.87
N ILE A 71 -25.25 20.46 -26.72
CA ILE A 71 -25.25 18.99 -26.67
C ILE A 71 -26.56 18.43 -27.25
N ALA A 72 -27.71 19.01 -26.87
CA ALA A 72 -29.01 18.60 -27.40
C ALA A 72 -29.08 18.76 -28.93
N ASP A 73 -28.58 19.87 -29.47
CA ASP A 73 -28.54 20.13 -30.91
C ASP A 73 -27.64 19.11 -31.64
N ALA A 74 -26.45 18.82 -31.10
CA ALA A 74 -25.50 17.87 -31.68
C ALA A 74 -26.05 16.42 -31.68
N GLU A 75 -26.73 16.02 -30.62
CA GLU A 75 -27.34 14.69 -30.45
C GLU A 75 -28.75 14.59 -31.04
N LYS A 76 -29.27 15.68 -31.64
CA LYS A 76 -30.62 15.77 -32.21
C LYS A 76 -31.74 15.45 -31.22
N ILE A 77 -31.58 15.86 -29.96
CA ILE A 77 -32.55 15.66 -28.89
C ILE A 77 -33.58 16.80 -28.93
N SER A 78 -34.85 16.47 -29.21
CA SER A 78 -35.93 17.44 -29.38
C SER A 78 -37.06 17.34 -28.36
N SER A 79 -37.17 16.23 -27.62
CA SER A 79 -38.23 16.05 -26.63
C SER A 79 -37.90 16.78 -25.32
N GLU A 80 -38.90 17.48 -24.78
CA GLU A 80 -38.75 18.28 -23.54
C GLU A 80 -38.30 17.44 -22.35
N GLY A 81 -38.85 16.21 -22.21
CA GLY A 81 -38.44 15.26 -21.17
C GLY A 81 -36.97 14.82 -21.26
N SER A 82 -36.48 14.56 -22.48
CA SER A 82 -35.08 14.15 -22.68
C SER A 82 -34.11 15.31 -22.49
N ILE A 83 -34.49 16.54 -22.88
CA ILE A 83 -33.70 17.74 -22.62
C ILE A 83 -33.58 17.98 -21.10
N LYS A 84 -34.67 17.82 -20.35
CA LYS A 84 -34.65 17.93 -18.88
C LYS A 84 -33.77 16.86 -18.22
N ASN A 85 -33.80 15.63 -18.73
CA ASN A 85 -32.90 14.57 -18.27
C ASN A 85 -31.44 14.89 -18.60
N LEU A 86 -31.15 15.36 -19.81
CA LEU A 86 -29.82 15.78 -20.22
C LEU A 86 -29.30 16.92 -19.32
N GLU A 87 -30.14 17.89 -18.97
CA GLU A 87 -29.77 18.97 -18.05
C GLU A 87 -29.38 18.43 -16.68
N ARG A 88 -30.19 17.53 -16.11
CA ARG A 88 -29.89 16.87 -14.81
C ARG A 88 -28.60 16.06 -14.85
N TRP A 89 -28.38 15.29 -15.93
CA TRP A 89 -27.15 14.55 -16.12
C TRP A 89 -25.94 15.47 -16.27
N SER A 90 -26.09 16.58 -17.00
CA SER A 90 -25.05 17.60 -17.17
C SER A 90 -24.68 18.22 -15.81
N GLN A 91 -25.67 18.57 -14.99
CA GLN A 91 -25.45 19.05 -13.62
C GLN A 91 -24.72 17.99 -12.77
N TYR A 92 -25.16 16.74 -12.84
CA TYR A 92 -24.55 15.63 -12.09
C TYR A 92 -23.07 15.45 -12.45
N PHE A 93 -22.69 15.41 -13.72
CA PHE A 93 -21.29 15.24 -14.11
C PHE A 93 -20.41 16.42 -13.73
N ILE A 94 -20.90 17.67 -13.83
CA ILE A 94 -20.16 18.85 -13.37
C ILE A 94 -19.94 18.78 -11.86
N GLN A 95 -20.99 18.51 -11.07
CA GLN A 95 -20.89 18.43 -9.60
C GLN A 95 -19.97 17.29 -9.16
N LYS A 96 -20.09 16.14 -9.81
CA LYS A 96 -19.26 14.97 -9.55
C LYS A 96 -17.79 15.25 -9.89
N GLY A 97 -17.55 15.86 -11.05
CA GLY A 97 -16.23 16.35 -11.46
C GLY A 97 -15.66 17.31 -10.42
N PHE A 98 -16.42 18.33 -10.04
CA PHE A 98 -16.02 19.33 -9.04
C PHE A 98 -15.57 18.70 -7.73
N ILE A 99 -16.39 17.80 -7.15
CA ILE A 99 -16.03 17.11 -5.91
C ILE A 99 -14.81 16.22 -6.11
N ALA A 100 -14.69 15.54 -7.26
CA ALA A 100 -13.55 14.71 -7.58
C ALA A 100 -12.24 15.52 -7.67
N GLY A 101 -12.22 16.61 -8.44
CA GLY A 101 -11.03 17.46 -8.59
C GLY A 101 -10.63 18.15 -7.29
N LEU A 102 -11.61 18.66 -6.53
CA LEU A 102 -11.39 19.27 -5.22
C LEU A 102 -10.73 18.30 -4.23
N ASN A 103 -11.28 17.09 -4.11
CA ASN A 103 -10.73 16.09 -3.21
C ASN A 103 -9.41 15.52 -3.73
N PHE A 104 -9.28 15.28 -5.03
CA PHE A 104 -8.06 14.78 -5.64
C PHE A 104 -6.87 15.68 -5.32
N PHE A 105 -6.98 16.99 -5.57
CA PHE A 105 -5.85 17.89 -5.35
C PHE A 105 -5.52 18.04 -3.85
N ARG A 106 -6.55 18.14 -2.99
CA ARG A 106 -6.37 18.19 -1.53
C ARG A 106 -5.66 16.95 -0.98
N GLU A 107 -6.14 15.78 -1.36
CA GLU A 107 -5.57 14.51 -0.92
C GLU A 107 -4.18 14.30 -1.51
N TYR A 108 -3.95 14.70 -2.76
CA TYR A 108 -2.63 14.67 -3.38
C TYR A 108 -1.63 15.51 -2.59
N ILE A 109 -1.94 16.79 -2.33
CA ILE A 109 -1.06 17.68 -1.55
C ILE A 109 -0.83 17.10 -0.15
N LYS A 110 -1.86 16.58 0.52
CA LYS A 110 -1.72 15.93 1.84
C LYS A 110 -0.83 14.69 1.79
N SER A 111 -0.91 13.90 0.71
CA SER A 111 -0.13 12.67 0.53
C SER A 111 1.36 12.91 0.30
N THR A 112 1.76 14.13 -0.11
CA THR A 112 3.17 14.48 -0.35
C THR A 112 4.03 14.43 0.91
N GLY A 113 3.42 14.55 2.09
CA GLY A 113 4.15 14.71 3.36
C GLY A 113 4.81 16.08 3.54
N TRP A 114 4.54 17.04 2.64
CA TRP A 114 5.07 18.39 2.76
C TRP A 114 4.51 19.12 4.00
N ASN A 115 5.38 19.88 4.68
CA ASN A 115 4.99 20.68 5.82
C ASN A 115 4.39 22.02 5.38
N LEU A 116 3.08 22.01 5.10
CA LEU A 116 2.33 23.16 4.59
C LEU A 116 2.27 24.34 5.58
N ASN A 117 2.49 24.10 6.89
CA ASN A 117 2.53 25.16 7.90
C ASN A 117 3.78 26.03 7.78
N LEU A 118 4.89 25.46 7.31
CA LEU A 118 6.14 26.21 7.11
C LEU A 118 6.14 26.95 5.78
N ARG A 119 5.67 26.30 4.71
CA ARG A 119 5.65 26.87 3.38
C ARG A 119 4.59 26.18 2.53
N LYS A 120 3.88 26.96 1.73
CA LYS A 120 2.95 26.41 0.73
C LYS A 120 3.70 26.02 -0.54
N PRO A 121 3.26 24.95 -1.24
CA PRO A 121 3.78 24.64 -2.56
C PRO A 121 3.41 25.75 -3.55
N GLU A 122 4.22 25.83 -4.59
CA GLU A 122 4.08 26.78 -5.67
C GLU A 122 3.69 26.04 -6.94
N ILE A 123 2.70 26.57 -7.67
CA ILE A 123 2.18 26.00 -8.91
C ILE A 123 2.82 26.77 -10.06
N LEU A 124 3.89 26.20 -10.61
CA LEU A 124 4.65 26.83 -11.71
C LEU A 124 3.91 26.77 -13.03
N TYR A 125 3.09 25.74 -13.23
CA TYR A 125 2.28 25.56 -14.41
C TYR A 125 1.00 24.81 -14.06
N TYR A 126 -0.11 25.28 -14.61
CA TYR A 126 -1.37 24.54 -14.63
C TYR A 126 -1.91 24.59 -16.05
N GLN A 127 -2.46 23.48 -16.53
CA GLN A 127 -3.11 23.37 -17.82
C GLN A 127 -4.44 22.66 -17.65
N CYS A 128 -5.48 23.31 -18.16
CA CYS A 128 -6.82 22.80 -18.38
C CYS A 128 -7.48 23.64 -19.48
N SER A 129 -8.63 23.19 -20.01
CA SER A 129 -9.36 23.91 -21.06
C SER A 129 -10.83 24.14 -20.71
N PHE A 130 -11.28 25.38 -20.90
CA PHE A 130 -12.66 25.85 -20.75
C PHE A 130 -13.18 26.51 -22.04
N HIS A 131 -12.58 26.17 -23.19
CA HIS A 131 -12.88 26.73 -24.51
C HIS A 131 -12.88 25.63 -25.59
N GLY A 132 -13.30 25.96 -26.81
CA GLY A 132 -13.35 24.99 -27.92
C GLY A 132 -14.29 23.82 -27.61
N ASP A 133 -13.81 22.59 -27.75
CA ASP A 133 -14.58 21.35 -27.55
C ASP A 133 -15.12 21.23 -26.11
N ASN A 134 -14.31 21.62 -25.11
CA ASN A 134 -14.74 21.64 -23.70
C ASN A 134 -15.80 22.70 -23.38
N ALA A 135 -16.04 23.63 -24.32
CA ALA A 135 -17.12 24.61 -24.26
C ALA A 135 -18.21 24.35 -25.31
N PHE A 136 -18.16 23.24 -26.05
CA PHE A 136 -19.06 22.93 -27.17
C PHE A 136 -19.19 24.10 -28.16
N GLY A 137 -18.08 24.79 -28.43
CA GLY A 137 -18.03 25.97 -29.29
C GLY A 137 -18.64 27.26 -28.71
N CYS A 138 -19.08 27.28 -27.45
CA CYS A 138 -19.66 28.46 -26.81
C CYS A 138 -18.64 29.56 -26.46
N ASN A 139 -17.36 29.17 -26.33
CA ASN A 139 -16.24 30.08 -26.09
C ASN A 139 -15.17 29.80 -27.16
N PRO A 140 -15.37 30.24 -28.42
CA PRO A 140 -14.39 30.04 -29.47
C PRO A 140 -13.19 30.96 -29.20
N LYS A 141 -12.02 30.37 -29.00
CA LYS A 141 -10.74 31.08 -28.89
C LYS A 141 -9.84 30.66 -30.03
N ASP A 142 -9.12 31.62 -30.59
CA ASP A 142 -8.03 31.30 -31.50
C ASP A 142 -7.02 30.39 -30.79
N ARG A 143 -6.65 29.29 -31.45
CA ARG A 143 -5.86 28.21 -30.86
C ARG A 143 -4.42 28.66 -30.58
N GLN A 144 -3.86 29.52 -31.43
CA GLN A 144 -2.53 30.07 -31.18
C GLN A 144 -2.57 31.02 -29.98
N LEU A 145 -3.58 31.89 -29.89
CA LEU A 145 -3.76 32.77 -28.75
C LEU A 145 -3.97 32.01 -27.43
N ALA A 146 -4.75 30.92 -27.45
CA ALA A 146 -4.96 30.07 -26.29
C ALA A 146 -3.66 29.42 -25.81
N ASN A 147 -2.89 28.83 -26.73
CA ASN A 147 -1.60 28.20 -26.42
C ASN A 147 -0.54 29.25 -25.98
N SER A 148 -0.54 30.45 -26.58
CA SER A 148 0.33 31.54 -26.17
C SER A 148 0.10 31.93 -24.71
N LYS A 149 -1.16 32.17 -24.33
CA LYS A 149 -1.54 32.48 -22.95
C LYS A 149 -1.20 31.34 -21.99
N LEU A 150 -1.41 30.09 -22.41
CA LEU A 150 -1.08 28.93 -21.59
C LEU A 150 0.43 28.84 -21.30
N LEU A 151 1.27 28.98 -22.34
CA LEU A 151 2.74 28.88 -22.23
C LEU A 151 3.39 30.12 -21.59
N SER A 152 2.69 31.26 -21.54
CA SER A 152 3.17 32.48 -20.86
C SER A 152 3.39 32.31 -19.35
N GLN A 153 2.91 31.22 -18.76
CA GLN A 153 3.16 30.87 -17.35
C GLN A 153 4.66 30.65 -17.05
N PHE A 154 5.47 30.29 -18.04
CA PHE A 154 6.91 30.08 -17.85
C PHE A 154 7.81 30.61 -18.99
N LEU A 155 7.26 30.99 -20.15
CA LEU A 155 8.02 31.60 -21.25
C LEU A 155 7.88 33.12 -21.27
N SER A 156 8.96 33.82 -21.65
CA SER A 156 8.90 35.26 -21.93
C SER A 156 8.14 35.55 -23.23
N ALA A 157 7.66 36.79 -23.37
CA ALA A 157 6.99 37.26 -24.57
C ALA A 157 7.86 37.06 -25.83
N ASP A 158 9.16 37.37 -25.75
CA ASP A 158 10.10 37.25 -26.88
C ASP A 158 10.21 35.80 -27.40
N VAL A 159 10.20 34.81 -26.50
CA VAL A 159 10.26 33.39 -26.86
C VAL A 159 8.93 32.93 -27.47
N LEU A 160 7.80 33.40 -26.92
CA LEU A 160 6.49 33.09 -27.48
C LEU A 160 6.35 33.66 -28.90
N ASP A 161 6.71 34.91 -29.12
CA ASP A 161 6.58 35.55 -30.43
C ASP A 161 7.42 34.87 -31.51
N SER A 162 8.58 34.31 -31.14
CA SER A 162 9.49 33.65 -32.07
C SER A 162 9.25 32.14 -32.25
N GLN A 163 8.82 31.42 -31.21
CA GLN A 163 8.76 29.93 -31.22
C GLN A 163 7.37 29.33 -31.07
N LEU A 164 6.32 30.12 -30.76
CA LEU A 164 4.99 29.59 -30.48
C LEU A 164 4.47 28.66 -31.59
N ASN A 165 4.63 29.05 -32.87
CA ASN A 165 4.19 28.21 -33.98
C ASN A 165 4.91 26.87 -34.02
N ASN A 166 6.21 26.86 -33.75
CA ASN A 166 7.01 25.63 -33.69
C ASN A 166 6.54 24.74 -32.53
N TYR A 167 6.29 25.34 -31.36
CA TYR A 167 5.79 24.61 -30.20
C TYR A 167 4.39 24.03 -30.43
N VAL A 168 3.46 24.79 -31.00
CA VAL A 168 2.11 24.30 -31.33
C VAL A 168 2.16 23.17 -32.35
N ILE A 169 2.97 23.30 -33.42
CA ILE A 169 3.11 22.24 -34.43
C ILE A 169 3.71 20.96 -33.82
N LYS A 170 4.68 21.11 -32.93
CA LYS A 170 5.41 19.99 -32.32
C LYS A 170 4.61 19.30 -31.23
N TYR A 171 4.08 20.06 -30.27
CA TYR A 171 3.55 19.55 -29.00
C TYR A 171 2.03 19.44 -28.95
N HIS A 172 1.34 19.61 -30.08
CA HIS A 172 -0.11 19.46 -30.17
C HIS A 172 -0.56 18.19 -30.92
N LYS A 173 0.39 17.32 -31.26
CA LYS A 173 0.12 16.01 -31.88
C LYS A 173 -0.42 15.03 -30.83
N LYS A 174 -0.93 13.89 -31.29
CA LYS A 174 -1.35 12.79 -30.40
C LYS A 174 -0.21 12.41 -29.46
N GLY A 175 -0.49 12.33 -28.16
CA GLY A 175 0.48 11.96 -27.13
C GLY A 175 1.40 13.09 -26.69
N GLU A 176 1.22 14.30 -27.22
CA GLU A 176 1.96 15.48 -26.80
C GLU A 176 1.17 16.31 -25.78
N PHE A 177 1.89 16.98 -24.87
CA PHE A 177 1.30 17.52 -23.64
C PHE A 177 0.22 18.58 -23.83
N LEU A 178 0.18 19.32 -24.96
CA LEU A 178 -0.88 20.31 -25.22
C LEU A 178 -2.26 19.66 -25.45
N GLN A 179 -2.35 18.33 -25.48
CA GLN A 179 -3.59 17.55 -25.54
C GLN A 179 -4.03 17.00 -24.18
N ALA A 180 -3.31 17.29 -23.09
CA ALA A 180 -3.64 16.77 -21.76
C ALA A 180 -4.86 17.48 -21.14
N ASP A 181 -5.81 16.69 -20.62
CA ASP A 181 -7.01 17.17 -19.90
C ASP A 181 -6.63 18.01 -18.67
N THR A 182 -5.62 17.56 -17.92
CA THR A 182 -5.10 18.26 -16.75
C THR A 182 -3.62 17.99 -16.56
N LEU A 183 -2.81 19.05 -16.50
CA LEU A 183 -1.37 18.96 -16.27
C LEU A 183 -0.91 20.04 -15.28
N ILE A 184 -0.15 19.64 -14.26
CA ILE A 184 0.28 20.51 -13.16
C ILE A 184 1.78 20.35 -12.91
N LEU A 185 2.50 21.45 -12.77
CA LEU A 185 3.88 21.51 -12.32
C LEU A 185 3.94 22.16 -10.93
N LEU A 186 4.32 21.38 -9.93
CA LEU A 186 4.46 21.84 -8.55
C LEU A 186 5.93 21.97 -8.16
N ARG A 187 6.22 22.99 -7.35
CA ARG A 187 7.52 23.17 -6.67
C ARG A 187 7.33 23.29 -5.17
N TYR A 188 8.09 22.50 -4.43
CA TYR A 188 8.25 22.63 -2.98
C TYR A 188 9.72 22.49 -2.61
N ARG A 189 10.35 23.61 -2.24
CA ARG A 189 11.81 23.68 -1.99
C ARG A 189 12.61 23.17 -3.21
N ARG A 190 13.33 22.05 -3.07
CA ARG A 190 14.13 21.42 -4.14
C ARG A 190 13.38 20.25 -4.82
N GLU A 191 12.14 19.99 -4.46
CA GLU A 191 11.30 18.97 -5.10
C GLU A 191 10.43 19.61 -6.18
N ILE A 192 10.44 18.99 -7.36
CA ILE A 192 9.54 19.29 -8.48
C ILE A 192 8.65 18.07 -8.73
N ARG A 193 7.36 18.30 -8.95
CA ARG A 193 6.40 17.25 -9.31
C ARG A 193 5.65 17.61 -10.58
N ILE A 194 5.65 16.71 -11.55
CA ILE A 194 4.79 16.77 -12.74
C ILE A 194 3.60 15.85 -12.47
N ILE A 195 2.39 16.40 -12.58
CA ILE A 195 1.14 15.66 -12.37
C ILE A 195 0.32 15.76 -13.65
N CYS A 196 0.04 14.63 -14.28
CA CYS A 196 -0.86 14.55 -15.43
C CYS A 196 -2.05 13.68 -15.09
N VAL A 197 -3.27 14.20 -15.27
CA VAL A 197 -4.52 13.49 -15.05
C VAL A 197 -5.29 13.44 -16.35
N ASP A 198 -5.61 12.23 -16.80
CA ASP A 198 -6.44 11.98 -17.98
C ASP A 198 -7.77 11.39 -17.53
N LEU A 199 -8.86 12.03 -17.92
CA LEU A 199 -10.19 11.84 -17.37
C LEU A 199 -11.05 10.99 -18.31
N SER A 200 -11.99 10.25 -17.73
CA SER A 200 -12.93 9.42 -18.49
C SER A 200 -14.24 9.20 -17.75
N ILE A 201 -15.30 8.98 -18.53
CA ILE A 201 -16.58 8.51 -18.01
C ILE A 201 -16.93 7.09 -18.48
N PHE A 202 -17.60 6.36 -17.61
CA PHE A 202 -18.04 4.97 -17.75
C PHE A 202 -19.54 4.78 -17.55
N SER A 203 -20.17 5.65 -16.77
CA SER A 203 -21.56 5.50 -16.33
C SER A 203 -22.55 5.54 -17.50
N ILE A 204 -22.25 6.30 -18.56
CA ILE A 204 -23.08 6.47 -19.75
C ILE A 204 -22.32 6.08 -21.02
N LYS A 205 -22.97 5.31 -21.90
CA LYS A 205 -22.47 4.93 -23.22
C LYS A 205 -23.38 5.40 -24.35
N SER A 206 -24.68 5.52 -24.13
CA SER A 206 -25.65 5.93 -25.15
C SER A 206 -26.81 6.73 -24.56
N MET A 207 -27.67 7.26 -25.45
CA MET A 207 -28.91 7.95 -25.09
C MET A 207 -29.85 7.10 -24.22
N GLU A 208 -29.82 5.76 -24.36
CA GLU A 208 -30.62 4.83 -23.57
C GLU A 208 -30.23 4.83 -22.07
N ASP A 209 -29.02 5.29 -21.76
CA ASP A 209 -28.53 5.44 -20.40
C ASP A 209 -28.98 6.77 -19.73
N LEU A 210 -29.60 7.72 -20.48
CA LEU A 210 -30.15 8.98 -19.95
C LEU A 210 -31.48 8.79 -19.19
N LEU A 211 -31.47 7.83 -18.28
CA LEU A 211 -32.59 7.52 -17.41
C LEU A 211 -32.83 8.65 -16.39
N ALA A 212 -34.04 8.71 -15.87
CA ALA A 212 -34.44 9.73 -14.89
C ALA A 212 -33.68 9.50 -13.56
N LEU A 213 -32.81 10.45 -13.18
CA LEU A 213 -31.99 10.37 -11.97
C LEU A 213 -32.79 10.47 -10.65
N ASP A 214 -34.07 10.84 -10.72
CA ASP A 214 -35.02 10.85 -9.60
C ASP A 214 -35.70 9.49 -9.35
N ASP A 215 -35.46 8.50 -10.20
CA ASP A 215 -35.94 7.13 -10.01
C ASP A 215 -34.96 6.31 -9.14
N ILE A 216 -35.45 5.85 -7.98
CA ILE A 216 -34.68 5.04 -7.02
C ILE A 216 -34.18 3.74 -7.65
N GLU A 217 -34.95 3.09 -8.52
CA GLU A 217 -34.55 1.83 -9.16
C GLU A 217 -33.50 2.05 -10.25
N VAL A 218 -33.49 3.22 -10.90
CA VAL A 218 -32.38 3.64 -11.79
C VAL A 218 -31.11 3.80 -10.98
N LEU A 219 -31.16 4.55 -9.88
CA LEU A 219 -30.01 4.75 -8.98
C LEU A 219 -29.48 3.44 -8.41
N ARG A 220 -30.39 2.55 -7.97
CA ARG A 220 -30.05 1.22 -7.45
C ARG A 220 -29.35 0.37 -8.52
N ARG A 221 -29.86 0.35 -9.76
CA ARG A 221 -29.23 -0.40 -10.86
C ARG A 221 -27.85 0.14 -11.19
N MET A 222 -27.68 1.46 -11.22
CA MET A 222 -26.36 2.10 -11.43
C MET A 222 -25.37 1.70 -10.32
N LEU A 223 -25.77 1.80 -9.05
CA LEU A 223 -24.93 1.39 -7.91
C LEU A 223 -24.57 -0.10 -7.96
N MET A 224 -25.51 -0.98 -8.34
CA MET A 224 -25.25 -2.40 -8.48
C MET A 224 -24.29 -2.72 -9.63
N LYS A 225 -24.39 -1.99 -10.75
CA LYS A 225 -23.45 -2.10 -11.88
C LYS A 225 -22.03 -1.69 -11.46
N ASP A 226 -21.91 -0.60 -10.71
CA ASP A 226 -20.62 -0.13 -10.17
C ASP A 226 -20.02 -1.14 -9.17
N ILE A 227 -20.84 -1.65 -8.22
CA ILE A 227 -20.42 -2.69 -7.27
C ILE A 227 -19.95 -3.95 -8.00
N LYS A 228 -20.67 -4.38 -9.04
CA LYS A 228 -20.29 -5.56 -9.84
C LYS A 228 -18.99 -5.33 -10.59
N HIS A 229 -18.82 -4.18 -11.24
CA HIS A 229 -17.57 -3.81 -11.91
C HIS A 229 -16.39 -3.84 -10.92
N ILE A 230 -16.59 -3.27 -9.75
CA ILE A 230 -15.59 -3.26 -8.67
C ILE A 230 -15.25 -4.66 -8.18
N ARG A 231 -16.25 -5.52 -7.96
CA ARG A 231 -16.05 -6.91 -7.54
C ARG A 231 -15.40 -7.76 -8.64
N SER A 232 -15.54 -7.38 -9.90
CA SER A 232 -14.90 -8.07 -11.02
C SER A 232 -13.38 -7.83 -11.09
N LYS A 233 -12.87 -6.75 -10.49
CA LYS A 233 -11.43 -6.52 -10.36
C LYS A 233 -10.85 -7.45 -9.28
N SER A 234 -9.77 -8.16 -9.60
CA SER A 234 -9.12 -9.15 -8.73
C SER A 234 -8.61 -8.54 -7.41
N VAL A 235 -8.38 -9.37 -6.39
CA VAL A 235 -7.68 -8.98 -5.14
C VAL A 235 -6.32 -8.35 -5.46
N PHE A 236 -5.67 -8.81 -6.55
CA PHE A 236 -4.42 -8.26 -7.06
C PHE A 236 -4.50 -6.81 -7.55
N SER A 237 -5.69 -6.27 -7.83
CA SER A 237 -5.84 -4.84 -8.21
C SER A 237 -5.45 -3.86 -7.11
N LYS A 238 -5.29 -4.32 -5.87
CA LYS A 238 -4.84 -3.53 -4.72
C LYS A 238 -3.36 -3.69 -4.39
N LEU A 239 -2.71 -4.71 -4.95
CA LEU A 239 -1.33 -5.03 -4.64
C LEU A 239 -0.42 -4.06 -5.37
N ARG A 240 0.41 -3.35 -4.61
CA ARG A 240 1.48 -2.53 -5.18
C ARG A 240 2.71 -3.40 -5.40
N ILE A 241 3.44 -3.19 -6.48
CA ILE A 241 4.75 -3.78 -6.65
C ILE A 241 5.75 -2.71 -6.23
N ASP A 242 6.48 -2.99 -5.16
CA ASP A 242 7.59 -2.14 -4.73
C ASP A 242 8.85 -2.72 -5.35
N THR A 243 9.45 -1.96 -6.26
CA THR A 243 10.71 -2.27 -6.91
C THR A 243 11.82 -1.35 -6.37
N GLY A 244 11.85 -0.98 -5.10
CA GLY A 244 13.01 -0.35 -4.43
C GLY A 244 13.49 1.01 -4.94
N ASP A 245 14.38 1.63 -4.16
CA ASP A 245 14.92 2.97 -4.47
C ASP A 245 16.35 2.96 -5.04
N THR A 246 17.14 1.90 -4.86
CA THR A 246 18.61 2.05 -4.88
C THR A 246 19.40 1.27 -5.94
N GLN A 247 18.81 0.43 -6.79
CA GLN A 247 19.54 -0.16 -7.93
C GLN A 247 18.60 -0.31 -9.12
N ASP A 248 19.11 -0.11 -10.34
CA ASP A 248 18.36 -0.35 -11.57
C ASP A 248 17.83 -1.78 -11.54
N PHE A 249 16.51 -1.96 -11.49
CA PHE A 249 15.94 -3.29 -11.26
C PHE A 249 16.11 -4.26 -12.42
N GLY A 250 16.69 -3.84 -13.54
CA GLY A 250 16.72 -4.64 -14.77
C GLY A 250 15.33 -5.05 -15.29
N LEU A 251 14.27 -4.64 -14.59
CA LEU A 251 12.88 -4.65 -15.02
C LEU A 251 12.69 -3.47 -15.97
N GLU A 252 13.35 -3.55 -17.11
CA GLU A 252 12.80 -2.90 -18.29
C GLU A 252 11.43 -3.54 -18.51
N PHE A 253 10.38 -2.73 -18.39
CA PHE A 253 9.06 -3.16 -18.82
C PHE A 253 9.21 -3.65 -20.26
N SER A 254 9.00 -4.95 -20.46
CA SER A 254 9.22 -5.56 -21.76
C SER A 254 8.49 -4.73 -22.83
N PRO A 255 9.13 -4.42 -23.97
CA PRO A 255 8.46 -3.74 -25.08
C PRO A 255 7.15 -4.44 -25.50
N ASP A 256 7.03 -5.73 -25.19
CA ASP A 256 5.86 -6.56 -25.40
C ASP A 256 4.61 -6.13 -24.62
N LEU A 257 4.74 -5.33 -23.56
CA LEU A 257 3.59 -4.77 -22.84
C LEU A 257 2.65 -4.01 -23.76
N LYS A 258 3.19 -3.38 -24.82
CA LYS A 258 2.38 -2.75 -25.86
C LYS A 258 1.34 -3.71 -26.46
N GLN A 259 1.70 -4.96 -26.69
CA GLN A 259 0.80 -5.99 -27.23
C GLN A 259 -0.32 -6.32 -26.24
N TYR A 260 0.03 -6.48 -24.96
CA TYR A 260 -0.94 -6.72 -23.89
C TYR A 260 -1.92 -5.55 -23.74
N PHE A 261 -1.43 -4.30 -23.73
CA PHE A 261 -2.29 -3.13 -23.61
C PHE A 261 -3.26 -3.00 -24.79
N THR A 262 -2.80 -3.24 -26.02
CA THR A 262 -3.65 -3.19 -27.23
C THR A 262 -4.83 -4.19 -27.14
N ALA A 263 -4.60 -5.39 -26.60
CA ALA A 263 -5.63 -6.43 -26.45
C ALA A 263 -6.75 -6.09 -25.43
N PHE A 264 -6.46 -5.23 -24.44
CA PHE A 264 -7.37 -4.94 -23.32
C PHE A 264 -7.84 -3.48 -23.22
N LYS A 265 -7.32 -2.57 -24.07
CA LYS A 265 -7.61 -1.13 -24.04
C LYS A 265 -9.09 -0.74 -23.88
N ARG A 266 -10.01 -1.39 -24.59
CA ARG A 266 -11.46 -1.06 -24.54
C ARG A 266 -12.19 -1.64 -23.32
N LYS A 267 -11.61 -2.62 -22.62
CA LYS A 267 -12.18 -3.22 -21.41
C LYS A 267 -11.68 -2.54 -20.13
N ASP A 268 -10.50 -1.92 -20.16
CA ASP A 268 -9.87 -1.21 -19.05
C ASP A 268 -9.50 0.22 -19.49
N LYS A 269 -10.49 1.13 -19.48
CA LYS A 269 -10.24 2.51 -19.93
C LYS A 269 -9.33 3.24 -18.96
N GLU A 270 -9.34 2.94 -17.66
CA GLU A 270 -8.46 3.60 -16.69
C GLU A 270 -6.99 3.37 -17.02
N THR A 271 -6.61 2.14 -17.40
CA THR A 271 -5.25 1.85 -17.88
C THR A 271 -4.93 2.58 -19.18
N ALA A 272 -5.87 2.64 -20.13
CA ALA A 272 -5.67 3.40 -21.36
C ALA A 272 -5.47 4.90 -21.12
N LYS A 273 -6.16 5.45 -20.12
CA LYS A 273 -6.08 6.85 -19.70
C LYS A 273 -4.79 7.14 -18.92
N LEU A 274 -4.35 6.20 -18.09
CA LEU A 274 -3.03 6.26 -17.44
C LEU A 274 -1.89 6.32 -18.47
N ILE A 275 -1.94 5.52 -19.54
CA ILE A 275 -0.93 5.55 -20.60
C ILE A 275 -0.93 6.90 -21.32
N GLN A 276 -2.10 7.50 -21.55
CA GLN A 276 -2.22 8.84 -22.12
C GLN A 276 -1.58 9.89 -21.22
N ALA A 277 -1.93 9.90 -19.93
CA ALA A 277 -1.31 10.76 -18.93
C ALA A 277 0.23 10.58 -18.88
N GLY A 278 0.70 9.33 -19.01
CA GLY A 278 2.13 9.03 -19.03
C GLY A 278 2.84 9.61 -20.26
N ALA A 279 2.23 9.50 -21.44
CA ALA A 279 2.75 10.07 -22.67
C ALA A 279 2.84 11.61 -22.60
N TYR A 280 1.79 12.25 -22.10
CA TYR A 280 1.76 13.71 -21.91
C TYR A 280 2.79 14.19 -20.89
N ALA A 281 2.97 13.47 -19.78
CA ALA A 281 3.98 13.80 -18.78
C ALA A 281 5.41 13.71 -19.37
N TYR A 282 5.69 12.71 -20.21
CA TYR A 282 6.99 12.58 -20.90
C TYR A 282 7.23 13.71 -21.90
N SER A 283 6.23 14.02 -22.72
CA SER A 283 6.26 15.12 -23.68
C SER A 283 6.54 16.46 -22.98
N PHE A 284 5.83 16.73 -21.88
CA PHE A 284 6.01 17.94 -21.09
C PHE A 284 7.40 18.03 -20.44
N TYR A 285 7.90 16.92 -19.91
CA TYR A 285 9.26 16.85 -19.38
C TYR A 285 10.32 17.18 -20.43
N ASN A 286 10.20 16.61 -21.63
CA ASN A 286 11.13 16.90 -22.72
C ASN A 286 11.03 18.35 -23.18
N PHE A 287 9.84 18.95 -23.15
CA PHE A 287 9.67 20.37 -23.37
C PHE A 287 10.40 21.19 -22.30
N LEU A 288 10.13 20.94 -21.01
CA LEU A 288 10.78 21.65 -19.91
C LEU A 288 12.30 21.53 -19.95
N LYS A 289 12.84 20.34 -20.26
CA LYS A 289 14.27 20.09 -20.31
C LYS A 289 14.97 20.83 -21.46
N LYS A 290 14.30 20.99 -22.61
CA LYS A 290 14.90 21.56 -23.82
C LYS A 290 14.69 23.07 -23.92
N GLU A 291 13.56 23.55 -23.45
CA GLU A 291 13.07 24.91 -23.73
C GLU A 291 13.03 25.80 -22.48
N THR A 292 13.35 25.26 -21.28
CA THR A 292 13.29 26.03 -20.02
C THR A 292 14.43 25.68 -19.07
N ASP A 293 14.79 26.60 -18.17
CA ASP A 293 15.78 26.36 -17.09
C ASP A 293 15.12 25.90 -15.76
N ILE A 294 13.87 25.44 -15.81
CA ILE A 294 13.12 25.07 -14.60
C ILE A 294 13.69 23.80 -13.97
N LEU A 295 14.11 22.84 -14.81
CA LEU A 295 14.68 21.57 -14.40
C LEU A 295 16.21 21.73 -14.28
N ASP A 296 16.72 21.64 -13.04
CA ASP A 296 18.15 21.68 -12.72
C ASP A 296 18.55 20.32 -12.13
N GLU A 297 19.79 19.88 -12.36
CA GLU A 297 20.33 18.58 -11.92
C GLU A 297 20.30 18.42 -10.39
N SER A 298 20.26 19.53 -9.65
CA SER A 298 20.19 19.54 -8.18
C SER A 298 18.81 19.23 -7.57
N LYS A 299 17.76 19.11 -8.39
CA LYS A 299 16.35 19.02 -7.94
C LYS A 299 15.80 17.59 -8.07
N SER A 300 15.06 17.15 -7.06
CA SER A 300 14.35 15.86 -7.10
C SER A 300 13.10 16.00 -7.96
N LEU A 301 12.99 15.20 -9.02
CA LEU A 301 11.86 15.21 -9.95
C LEU A 301 11.01 13.93 -9.81
N LEU A 302 9.71 14.12 -9.61
CA LEU A 302 8.72 13.05 -9.56
C LEU A 302 7.61 13.24 -10.60
N PHE A 303 7.24 12.16 -11.26
CA PHE A 303 6.14 12.10 -12.21
C PHE A 303 4.95 11.38 -11.58
N ASN A 304 3.75 11.94 -11.75
CA ASN A 304 2.49 11.36 -11.31
C ASN A 304 1.54 11.35 -12.50
N ALA A 305 1.44 10.21 -13.18
CA ALA A 305 0.47 10.02 -14.25
C ALA A 305 -0.76 9.30 -13.71
N VAL A 306 -1.95 9.76 -14.05
CA VAL A 306 -3.20 9.34 -13.42
C VAL A 306 -4.28 9.13 -14.49
N GLY A 307 -4.73 7.89 -14.66
CA GLY A 307 -5.96 7.58 -15.39
C GLY A 307 -7.13 7.57 -14.41
N TYR A 308 -8.02 8.57 -14.55
CA TYR A 308 -9.10 8.81 -13.59
C TYR A 308 -10.47 8.55 -14.24
N SER A 309 -11.33 7.79 -13.56
CA SER A 309 -12.69 7.50 -14.04
C SER A 309 -13.78 7.91 -13.05
N ASP A 310 -14.99 8.11 -13.59
CA ASP A 310 -16.15 8.51 -12.80
C ASP A 310 -16.83 7.34 -12.05
N VAL A 311 -16.39 6.09 -12.17
CA VAL A 311 -17.07 4.96 -11.51
C VAL A 311 -17.07 5.15 -9.98
N ALA A 312 -18.25 5.18 -9.37
CA ALA A 312 -18.40 5.54 -7.97
C ALA A 312 -18.36 4.30 -7.07
N ALA A 313 -17.41 4.24 -6.14
CA ALA A 313 -17.67 3.55 -4.88
C ALA A 313 -16.97 4.23 -3.71
N ALA A 314 -17.76 5.07 -3.03
CA ALA A 314 -17.43 5.68 -1.75
C ALA A 314 -17.18 4.68 -0.60
N ARG A 315 -17.30 3.36 -0.80
CA ARG A 315 -17.23 2.36 0.29
C ARG A 315 -15.99 1.49 0.31
N LEU A 316 -15.12 1.56 -0.69
CA LEU A 316 -13.88 0.77 -0.71
C LEU A 316 -12.72 1.68 -1.12
N ARG A 317 -11.91 2.06 -0.13
CA ARG A 317 -10.65 2.80 -0.31
C ARG A 317 -9.90 2.23 -1.53
N GLN A 318 -9.59 3.09 -2.51
CA GLN A 318 -8.61 2.88 -3.60
C GLN A 318 -9.00 2.08 -4.87
N ARG A 319 -10.18 2.29 -5.51
CA ARG A 319 -10.53 1.54 -6.76
C ARG A 319 -10.81 2.36 -8.03
N ASN A 320 -10.70 3.69 -7.98
CA ASN A 320 -11.17 4.59 -9.05
C ASN A 320 -10.06 5.20 -9.92
N VAL A 321 -8.81 4.82 -9.66
CA VAL A 321 -7.64 5.49 -10.22
C VAL A 321 -6.59 4.45 -10.53
N ASN A 322 -6.09 4.46 -11.75
CA ASN A 322 -4.82 3.83 -12.09
C ASN A 322 -3.76 4.93 -12.11
N SER A 323 -2.71 4.79 -11.31
CA SER A 323 -1.68 5.82 -11.16
C SER A 323 -0.28 5.24 -11.26
N LEU A 324 0.63 5.98 -11.91
CA LEU A 324 2.06 5.73 -11.91
C LEU A 324 2.75 6.88 -11.17
N CYS A 325 3.57 6.55 -10.18
CA CYS A 325 4.46 7.50 -9.51
C CYS A 325 5.90 7.08 -9.80
N LEU A 326 6.65 7.91 -10.54
CA LEU A 326 7.97 7.56 -11.06
C LEU A 326 9.01 8.62 -10.70
N GLN A 327 10.24 8.18 -10.48
CA GLN A 327 11.42 9.04 -10.41
C GLN A 327 12.08 9.15 -11.79
N LEU A 328 12.97 10.13 -11.96
CA LEU A 328 13.67 10.36 -13.22
C LEU A 328 14.45 9.13 -13.75
N LYS A 329 14.99 8.29 -12.86
CA LYS A 329 15.67 7.05 -13.24
C LYS A 329 14.78 6.06 -13.99
N ASN A 330 13.45 6.16 -13.84
CA ASN A 330 12.47 5.26 -14.47
C ASN A 330 11.71 5.93 -15.63
N ILE A 331 12.32 6.93 -16.27
CA ILE A 331 11.69 7.70 -17.34
C ILE A 331 11.33 6.86 -18.58
N ASN A 332 12.04 5.75 -18.82
CA ASN A 332 11.78 4.78 -19.89
C ASN A 332 10.35 4.20 -19.86
N ILE A 333 9.72 4.16 -18.69
CA ILE A 333 8.31 3.74 -18.55
C ILE A 333 7.38 4.74 -19.22
N LEU A 334 7.65 6.04 -19.05
CA LEU A 334 6.85 7.08 -19.68
C LEU A 334 7.12 7.15 -21.19
N GLU A 335 8.35 6.89 -21.62
CA GLU A 335 8.69 6.72 -23.04
C GLU A 335 7.91 5.56 -23.66
N THR A 336 7.83 4.42 -22.97
CA THR A 336 7.00 3.28 -23.38
C THR A 336 5.52 3.69 -23.50
N CYS A 337 5.02 4.55 -22.62
CA CYS A 337 3.66 5.08 -22.73
C CYS A 337 3.44 5.90 -24.00
N VAL A 338 4.42 6.73 -24.39
CA VAL A 338 4.42 7.47 -25.67
C VAL A 338 4.35 6.50 -26.84
N ASP A 339 5.23 5.50 -26.86
CA ASP A 339 5.28 4.51 -27.94
C ASP A 339 3.97 3.73 -28.09
N ILE A 340 3.34 3.36 -26.98
CA ILE A 340 2.05 2.67 -27.00
C ILE A 340 0.96 3.60 -27.55
N TYR A 341 0.91 4.86 -27.09
CA TYR A 341 -0.19 5.76 -27.42
C TYR A 341 -0.08 6.34 -28.84
N GLN A 342 1.12 6.72 -29.27
CA GLN A 342 1.36 7.30 -30.60
C GLN A 342 1.26 6.24 -31.71
N ASN A 343 1.86 5.07 -31.50
CA ASN A 343 1.90 3.98 -32.48
C ASN A 343 0.77 2.97 -32.27
N GLU A 344 -0.37 3.43 -31.75
CA GLU A 344 -1.57 2.62 -31.61
C GLU A 344 -2.15 2.29 -33.00
N PRO A 345 -2.36 1.02 -33.33
CA PRO A 345 -2.95 0.66 -34.60
C PRO A 345 -4.43 1.05 -34.62
N LYS A 346 -4.80 1.97 -35.52
CA LYS A 346 -6.16 2.52 -35.65
C LYS A 346 -7.20 1.47 -36.07
N GLU A 347 -6.77 0.38 -36.71
CA GLU A 347 -7.63 -0.60 -37.37
C GLU A 347 -7.36 -2.07 -37.00
N GLN A 348 -6.40 -2.38 -36.11
CA GLN A 348 -6.22 -3.78 -35.72
C GLN A 348 -7.46 -4.23 -34.95
N GLU A 349 -8.18 -5.22 -35.48
CA GLU A 349 -9.28 -5.81 -34.73
C GLU A 349 -8.73 -6.30 -33.39
N ILE A 350 -9.33 -5.85 -32.29
CA ILE A 350 -8.97 -6.27 -30.92
C ILE A 350 -8.90 -7.81 -30.80
N LYS A 351 -9.64 -8.52 -31.64
CA LYS A 351 -9.59 -9.97 -31.77
C LYS A 351 -8.19 -10.48 -32.15
N ILE A 352 -7.51 -9.84 -33.10
CA ILE A 352 -6.15 -10.20 -33.54
C ILE A 352 -5.15 -9.96 -32.41
N ALA A 353 -5.16 -8.78 -31.80
CA ALA A 353 -4.26 -8.46 -30.68
C ALA A 353 -4.49 -9.41 -29.49
N ARG A 354 -5.74 -9.80 -29.20
CA ARG A 354 -6.04 -10.82 -28.18
C ARG A 354 -5.52 -12.19 -28.55
N GLN A 355 -5.59 -12.56 -29.83
CA GLN A 355 -5.06 -13.83 -30.31
C GLN A 355 -3.54 -13.88 -30.16
N GLU A 356 -2.83 -12.81 -30.51
CA GLU A 356 -1.38 -12.69 -30.32
C GLU A 356 -0.99 -12.81 -28.83
N VAL A 357 -1.70 -12.09 -27.96
CA VAL A 357 -1.52 -12.18 -26.50
C VAL A 357 -1.78 -13.59 -25.99
N LEU A 358 -2.84 -14.26 -26.49
CA LEU A 358 -3.14 -15.64 -26.12
C LEU A 358 -2.02 -16.59 -26.57
N GLU A 359 -1.50 -16.45 -27.78
CA GLU A 359 -0.37 -17.26 -28.26
C GLU A 359 0.89 -17.02 -27.44
N LYS A 360 1.12 -15.78 -27.00
CA LYS A 360 2.22 -15.46 -26.09
C LYS A 360 2.03 -16.09 -24.72
N ILE A 361 0.83 -16.04 -24.15
CA ILE A 361 0.49 -16.72 -22.89
C ILE A 361 0.72 -18.23 -23.05
N LYS A 362 0.26 -18.84 -24.14
CA LYS A 362 0.52 -20.26 -24.44
C LYS A 362 2.01 -20.55 -24.51
N ASN A 363 2.78 -19.72 -25.23
CA ASN A 363 4.22 -19.92 -25.38
C ASN A 363 4.98 -19.75 -24.06
N ASN A 364 4.56 -18.82 -23.21
CA ASN A 364 5.10 -18.68 -21.86
C ASN A 364 4.74 -19.89 -21.00
N ALA A 365 3.48 -20.35 -21.01
CA ALA A 365 3.07 -21.56 -20.30
C ALA A 365 3.87 -22.80 -20.76
N LYS A 366 4.14 -22.93 -22.06
CA LYS A 366 4.99 -24.02 -22.60
C LYS A 366 6.40 -24.03 -22.01
N LYS A 367 6.94 -22.86 -21.62
CA LYS A 367 8.28 -22.68 -21.07
C LYS A 367 8.31 -22.71 -19.54
N SER A 368 7.29 -22.17 -18.89
CA SER A 368 7.24 -21.99 -17.44
C SER A 368 6.88 -23.26 -16.68
N PHE A 369 6.11 -24.17 -17.29
CA PHE A 369 5.69 -25.43 -16.66
C PHE A 369 6.59 -26.60 -17.10
N GLN A 370 6.90 -27.50 -16.18
CA GLN A 370 7.49 -28.81 -16.52
C GLN A 370 6.54 -29.55 -17.47
N ASN A 371 7.04 -30.15 -18.55
CA ASN A 371 6.16 -30.72 -19.61
C ASN A 371 5.10 -29.72 -20.13
N GLY A 372 5.35 -28.40 -20.04
CA GLY A 372 4.38 -27.36 -20.35
C GLY A 372 3.84 -27.38 -21.78
N ARG A 373 4.56 -27.98 -22.73
CA ARG A 373 4.07 -28.20 -24.10
C ARG A 373 2.82 -29.09 -24.13
N ASN A 374 2.82 -30.18 -23.36
CA ASN A 374 1.67 -31.07 -23.26
C ASN A 374 0.54 -30.39 -22.50
N PHE A 375 0.85 -29.73 -21.38
CA PHE A 375 -0.15 -29.01 -20.59
C PHE A 375 -0.88 -27.92 -21.42
N ALA A 376 -0.12 -27.08 -22.13
CA ALA A 376 -0.70 -26.06 -23.01
C ALA A 376 -1.52 -26.66 -24.16
N LYS A 377 -1.14 -27.85 -24.66
CA LYS A 377 -1.91 -28.59 -25.68
C LYS A 377 -3.21 -29.14 -25.09
N GLU A 378 -3.21 -29.68 -23.89
CA GLU A 378 -4.42 -30.17 -23.22
C GLU A 378 -5.42 -29.05 -22.90
N LEU A 379 -4.92 -27.85 -22.58
CA LEU A 379 -5.74 -26.65 -22.36
C LEU A 379 -6.23 -25.97 -23.66
N SER A 380 -5.82 -26.46 -24.84
CA SER A 380 -6.14 -25.82 -26.12
C SER A 380 -7.56 -26.13 -26.58
N VAL A 381 -8.17 -25.17 -27.30
CA VAL A 381 -9.56 -25.29 -27.82
C VAL A 381 -9.73 -26.54 -28.69
N GLU A 382 -8.72 -26.92 -29.47
CA GLU A 382 -8.74 -28.08 -30.36
C GLU A 382 -8.96 -29.42 -29.63
N ASN A 383 -8.38 -29.58 -28.43
CA ASN A 383 -8.54 -30.79 -27.62
C ASN A 383 -9.84 -30.84 -26.81
N ILE A 384 -10.60 -29.75 -26.83
CA ILE A 384 -11.79 -29.56 -26.01
C ILE A 384 -13.05 -29.36 -26.87
N TYR A 385 -12.87 -29.16 -28.17
CA TYR A 385 -13.95 -29.09 -29.15
C TYR A 385 -14.78 -30.40 -29.13
N GLY A 386 -16.11 -30.28 -29.00
CA GLY A 386 -17.03 -31.41 -28.87
C GLY A 386 -17.40 -31.82 -27.43
N LYS A 387 -16.89 -31.11 -26.40
CA LYS A 387 -17.28 -31.29 -24.98
C LYS A 387 -18.13 -30.13 -24.46
N GLU A 388 -19.00 -29.58 -25.31
CA GLU A 388 -19.94 -28.50 -24.97
C GLU A 388 -20.82 -28.91 -23.76
N ASP A 389 -21.10 -27.98 -22.84
CA ASP A 389 -21.90 -28.17 -21.61
C ASP A 389 -21.40 -29.23 -20.60
N LYS A 390 -20.11 -29.62 -20.67
CA LYS A 390 -19.47 -30.50 -19.68
C LYS A 390 -18.22 -29.86 -19.08
N ILE A 391 -18.05 -30.01 -17.77
CA ILE A 391 -16.82 -29.63 -17.07
C ILE A 391 -15.73 -30.63 -17.46
N THR A 392 -14.74 -30.18 -18.24
CA THR A 392 -13.55 -30.98 -18.58
C THR A 392 -12.45 -30.73 -17.56
N GLN A 393 -11.93 -31.80 -16.96
CA GLN A 393 -10.80 -31.72 -16.03
C GLN A 393 -9.49 -32.00 -16.77
N VAL A 394 -8.54 -31.09 -16.64
CA VAL A 394 -7.14 -31.25 -17.06
C VAL A 394 -6.28 -31.32 -15.80
N ILE A 395 -5.46 -32.38 -15.68
CA ILE A 395 -4.59 -32.59 -14.53
C ILE A 395 -3.14 -32.45 -14.99
N HIS A 396 -2.42 -31.53 -14.36
CA HIS A 396 -1.00 -31.34 -14.61
C HIS A 396 -0.23 -31.46 -13.29
N GLN A 397 0.94 -32.09 -13.35
CA GLN A 397 1.79 -32.31 -12.19
C GLN A 397 3.18 -31.79 -12.46
N GLU A 398 3.70 -31.04 -11.48
CA GLU A 398 5.06 -30.53 -11.48
C GLU A 398 5.73 -30.91 -10.17
N LYS A 399 7.03 -31.17 -10.23
CA LYS A 399 7.88 -31.36 -9.06
C LYS A 399 8.99 -30.33 -9.09
N ILE A 400 8.87 -29.30 -8.28
CA ILE A 400 9.92 -28.30 -8.11
C ILE A 400 10.91 -28.83 -7.07
N ASP A 401 12.19 -28.92 -7.40
CA ASP A 401 13.25 -29.39 -6.51
C ASP A 401 14.40 -28.36 -6.43
N GLY A 402 15.53 -28.75 -5.84
CA GLY A 402 16.68 -27.85 -5.65
C GLY A 402 16.55 -26.89 -4.47
N PHE A 403 15.53 -27.05 -3.61
CA PHE A 403 15.41 -26.26 -2.39
C PHE A 403 16.47 -26.66 -1.35
N PHE A 404 17.11 -25.67 -0.73
CA PHE A 404 17.92 -25.93 0.46
C PHE A 404 17.00 -26.17 1.67
N ASN A 405 17.09 -27.36 2.26
CA ASN A 405 16.27 -27.72 3.41
C ASN A 405 16.83 -27.11 4.71
N SER A 406 15.96 -26.70 5.64
CA SER A 406 16.34 -26.32 7.01
C SER A 406 17.24 -27.32 7.77
N VAL A 407 17.16 -28.62 7.47
CA VAL A 407 18.04 -29.66 8.04
C VAL A 407 19.19 -30.06 7.11
N GLY A 408 19.32 -29.42 5.95
CA GLY A 408 20.44 -29.59 5.03
C GLY A 408 21.74 -29.12 5.65
N ILE A 409 22.84 -29.81 5.32
CA ILE A 409 24.19 -29.49 5.80
C ILE A 409 24.75 -28.36 4.95
N ILE A 410 25.21 -27.28 5.60
CA ILE A 410 25.88 -26.16 4.90
C ILE A 410 27.29 -26.58 4.46
N SER A 411 27.80 -25.95 3.40
CA SER A 411 29.18 -26.21 2.96
C SER A 411 30.19 -25.76 4.01
N ASP A 412 31.36 -26.41 4.04
CA ASP A 412 32.43 -26.06 4.98
C ASP A 412 32.99 -24.66 4.70
N ASP A 413 32.94 -24.19 3.44
CA ASP A 413 33.33 -22.82 3.08
C ASP A 413 32.36 -21.79 3.66
N LEU A 414 31.04 -22.02 3.54
CA LEU A 414 30.02 -21.15 4.14
C LEU A 414 30.09 -21.21 5.67
N ALA A 415 30.39 -22.38 6.25
CA ALA A 415 30.56 -22.52 7.69
C ALA A 415 31.76 -21.70 8.20
N LYS A 416 32.88 -21.70 7.47
CA LYS A 416 34.05 -20.85 7.78
C LYS A 416 33.74 -19.36 7.61
N GLU A 417 33.08 -18.99 6.52
CA GLU A 417 32.71 -17.59 6.23
C GLU A 417 31.82 -17.00 7.33
N MET A 418 30.83 -17.79 7.78
CA MET A 418 29.88 -17.38 8.81
C MET A 418 30.39 -17.62 10.24
N ASP A 419 31.62 -18.14 10.40
CA ASP A 419 32.18 -18.57 11.68
C ASP A 419 31.19 -19.45 12.45
N VAL A 420 30.76 -20.58 11.89
CA VAL A 420 29.88 -21.56 12.54
C VAL A 420 30.48 -22.96 12.46
N THR A 421 29.95 -23.87 13.28
CA THR A 421 30.42 -25.26 13.32
C THR A 421 30.38 -25.90 11.91
N PRO A 422 31.51 -26.44 11.40
CA PRO A 422 31.55 -27.14 10.13
C PRO A 422 30.58 -28.32 10.08
N LYS A 423 30.06 -28.65 8.89
CA LYS A 423 29.04 -29.70 8.68
C LYS A 423 27.78 -29.58 9.54
N SER A 424 27.50 -28.39 10.08
CA SER A 424 26.25 -28.15 10.81
C SER A 424 25.06 -28.10 9.85
N THR A 425 23.88 -28.44 10.36
CA THR A 425 22.64 -28.21 9.60
C THR A 425 22.37 -26.70 9.55
N LEU A 426 21.72 -26.21 8.50
CA LEU A 426 21.36 -24.78 8.38
C LEU A 426 20.62 -24.26 9.62
N ARG A 427 19.68 -25.05 10.15
CA ARG A 427 18.97 -24.73 11.41
C ARG A 427 19.91 -24.59 12.61
N ASN A 428 20.98 -25.38 12.68
CA ASN A 428 21.96 -25.30 13.76
C ASN A 428 22.92 -24.13 13.56
N ALA A 429 23.43 -23.92 12.34
CA ALA A 429 24.24 -22.76 11.98
C ALA A 429 23.51 -21.44 12.28
N HIS A 430 22.26 -21.34 11.83
CA HIS A 430 21.40 -20.19 12.10
C HIS A 430 21.18 -19.96 13.61
N ARG A 431 21.03 -21.03 14.40
CA ARG A 431 20.92 -20.94 15.87
C ARG A 431 22.21 -20.44 16.51
N GLU A 432 23.36 -20.90 16.02
CA GLU A 432 24.68 -20.51 16.50
C GLU A 432 24.92 -19.01 16.25
N LEU A 433 24.60 -18.53 15.04
CA LEU A 433 24.66 -17.11 14.70
C LEU A 433 23.77 -16.24 15.59
N ILE A 434 22.51 -16.64 15.79
CA ILE A 434 21.60 -15.92 16.71
C ILE A 434 22.23 -15.83 18.10
N LYS A 435 22.82 -16.93 18.61
CA LYS A 435 23.45 -16.94 19.93
C LYS A 435 24.60 -15.93 20.01
N LYS A 436 25.51 -15.94 19.03
CA LYS A 436 26.63 -14.98 18.96
C LYS A 436 26.17 -13.53 18.96
N VAL A 437 25.11 -13.23 18.22
CA VAL A 437 24.55 -11.87 18.12
C VAL A 437 23.84 -11.43 19.41
N LEU A 438 23.22 -12.35 20.15
CA LEU A 438 22.62 -12.04 21.45
C LEU A 438 23.68 -11.73 22.52
N GLU A 439 24.90 -12.24 22.36
CA GLU A 439 26.06 -11.95 23.23
C GLU A 439 26.80 -10.66 22.85
N GLY A 440 26.73 -10.24 21.58
CA GLY A 440 27.38 -9.02 21.07
C GLY A 440 26.70 -7.70 21.45
N ASP A 441 27.13 -6.59 20.84
CA ASP A 441 26.67 -5.23 21.17
C ASP A 441 25.51 -4.73 20.28
N GLN A 442 25.05 -5.53 19.30
CA GLN A 442 24.03 -5.10 18.34
C GLN A 442 22.67 -4.93 19.04
N THR A 443 22.07 -3.73 18.98
CA THR A 443 20.77 -3.48 19.63
C THR A 443 19.61 -4.05 18.82
N TYR A 444 19.64 -3.88 17.48
CA TYR A 444 18.59 -4.37 16.59
C TYR A 444 19.02 -5.66 15.88
N ILE A 445 18.18 -6.69 15.95
CA ILE A 445 18.43 -7.98 15.33
C ILE A 445 17.26 -8.32 14.42
N PHE A 446 17.50 -8.44 13.12
CA PHE A 446 16.50 -8.83 12.13
C PHE A 446 16.70 -10.31 11.78
N LEU A 447 15.67 -11.13 12.00
CA LEU A 447 15.74 -12.58 11.82
C LEU A 447 14.75 -13.02 10.74
N THR A 448 15.27 -13.38 9.56
CA THR A 448 14.46 -13.82 8.43
C THR A 448 14.65 -15.30 8.16
N GLY A 449 13.59 -15.92 7.66
CA GLY A 449 13.58 -17.34 7.36
C GLY A 449 12.22 -17.97 7.59
N ASN A 450 12.02 -19.10 6.94
CA ASN A 450 10.81 -19.89 6.96
C ASN A 450 10.37 -20.33 8.38
N PRO A 451 9.06 -20.56 8.60
CA PRO A 451 8.57 -21.18 9.83
C PRO A 451 9.32 -22.49 10.13
N GLY A 452 9.75 -22.65 11.38
CA GLY A 452 10.48 -23.85 11.82
C GLY A 452 12.01 -23.78 11.70
N ILE A 453 12.59 -22.71 11.16
CA ILE A 453 14.06 -22.52 11.12
C ILE A 453 14.72 -22.31 12.49
N GLY A 454 13.90 -22.16 13.55
CA GLY A 454 14.37 -22.19 14.93
C GLY A 454 14.62 -20.84 15.61
N LYS A 455 14.17 -19.71 15.02
CA LYS A 455 14.29 -18.34 15.57
C LYS A 455 13.94 -18.24 17.06
N THR A 456 12.68 -18.51 17.40
CA THR A 456 12.18 -18.43 18.79
C THR A 456 12.81 -19.50 19.70
N THR A 457 13.24 -20.64 19.16
CA THR A 457 13.94 -21.67 19.95
C THR A 457 15.36 -21.24 20.31
N ALA A 458 16.07 -20.55 19.40
CA ALA A 458 17.41 -20.04 19.65
C ALA A 458 17.41 -19.04 20.83
N ILE A 459 16.48 -18.08 20.79
CA ILE A 459 16.32 -17.05 21.82
C ILE A 459 15.94 -17.69 23.17
N ALA A 460 14.97 -18.60 23.19
CA ALA A 460 14.58 -19.29 24.42
C ALA A 460 15.73 -20.11 25.02
N ASN A 461 16.53 -20.79 24.20
CA ASN A 461 17.69 -21.56 24.68
C ASN A 461 18.79 -20.66 25.24
N PHE A 462 19.04 -19.50 24.61
CA PHE A 462 19.97 -18.50 25.12
C PHE A 462 19.55 -18.01 26.51
N LEU A 463 18.28 -17.64 26.68
CA LEU A 463 17.78 -17.16 27.97
C LEU A 463 17.81 -18.25 29.06
N LYS A 464 17.55 -19.50 28.69
CA LYS A 464 17.67 -20.65 29.60
C LYS A 464 19.11 -20.87 30.09
N SER A 465 20.11 -20.60 29.27
CA SER A 465 21.51 -20.71 29.70
C SER A 465 21.99 -19.51 30.53
N HIS A 466 21.20 -18.43 30.60
CA HIS A 466 21.48 -17.20 31.33
C HIS A 466 20.41 -16.93 32.41
N ILE A 467 19.90 -17.99 33.05
CA ILE A 467 18.91 -17.85 34.13
C ILE A 467 19.51 -17.06 35.30
N ASP A 468 20.77 -17.32 35.63
CA ASP A 468 21.46 -16.69 36.77
C ASP A 468 21.68 -15.18 36.58
N ASP A 469 21.79 -14.72 35.33
CA ASP A 469 21.93 -13.30 34.96
C ASP A 469 20.59 -12.54 35.02
N GLY A 470 19.46 -13.26 35.01
CA GLY A 470 18.11 -12.69 34.95
C GLY A 470 17.75 -12.09 33.58
N PHE A 471 16.46 -12.11 33.25
CA PHE A 471 15.98 -11.60 31.96
C PHE A 471 14.52 -11.17 31.96
N LEU A 472 14.19 -10.26 31.04
CA LEU A 472 12.84 -9.91 30.62
C LEU A 472 12.72 -10.17 29.11
N LEU A 473 11.93 -11.18 28.73
CA LEU A 473 11.53 -11.39 27.33
C LEU A 473 10.11 -10.88 27.13
N PHE A 474 9.95 -9.83 26.33
CA PHE A 474 8.65 -9.30 25.93
C PHE A 474 8.38 -9.64 24.46
N TYR A 475 7.49 -10.59 24.23
CA TYR A 475 7.18 -11.14 22.90
C TYR A 475 5.82 -10.66 22.41
N VAL A 476 5.81 -10.13 21.18
CA VAL A 476 4.64 -9.55 20.54
C VAL A 476 4.43 -10.25 19.19
N SER A 477 3.25 -10.84 19.00
CA SER A 477 2.92 -11.54 17.75
C SER A 477 1.45 -11.31 17.38
N PRO A 478 1.08 -11.25 16.09
CA PRO A 478 -0.33 -11.33 15.69
C PRO A 478 -0.93 -12.71 15.97
N ARG A 479 -0.11 -13.76 16.07
CA ARG A 479 -0.57 -15.15 16.22
C ARG A 479 -0.68 -15.54 17.69
N THR A 480 -1.90 -15.61 18.20
CA THR A 480 -2.17 -16.01 19.59
C THR A 480 -1.65 -17.40 19.95
N GLN A 481 -1.66 -18.34 19.01
CA GLN A 481 -1.10 -19.69 19.22
C GLN A 481 0.41 -19.66 19.47
N VAL A 482 1.14 -18.83 18.73
CA VAL A 482 2.61 -18.74 18.85
C VAL A 482 3.02 -18.17 20.21
N ASN A 483 2.21 -17.27 20.79
CA ASN A 483 2.41 -16.77 22.15
C ASN A 483 2.38 -17.89 23.21
N VAL A 484 1.46 -18.85 23.05
CA VAL A 484 1.37 -20.02 23.94
C VAL A 484 2.55 -20.97 23.68
N ASP A 485 2.89 -21.18 22.41
CA ASP A 485 4.01 -22.04 22.01
C ASP A 485 5.35 -21.53 22.58
N LEU A 486 5.56 -20.20 22.63
CA LEU A 486 6.74 -19.63 23.25
C LEU A 486 6.82 -19.95 24.75
N ILE A 487 5.71 -19.80 25.49
CA ILE A 487 5.66 -20.17 26.92
C ILE A 487 5.95 -21.67 27.08
N ASN A 488 5.42 -22.52 26.19
CA ASN A 488 5.70 -23.96 26.20
C ASN A 488 7.18 -24.27 25.95
N LYS A 489 7.94 -23.42 25.24
CA LYS A 489 9.39 -23.62 25.09
C LYS A 489 10.15 -23.50 26.40
N PHE A 490 9.61 -22.85 27.42
CA PHE A 490 10.21 -22.77 28.75
C PHE A 490 9.78 -23.91 29.69
N LYS A 491 9.02 -24.91 29.20
CA LYS A 491 8.71 -26.12 29.96
C LYS A 491 9.88 -27.11 30.00
N SER A 492 9.87 -27.99 31.00
CA SER A 492 10.70 -29.19 31.04
C SER A 492 10.30 -30.14 29.90
N LYS A 493 11.23 -31.00 29.48
CA LYS A 493 10.96 -32.04 28.47
C LYS A 493 10.23 -33.25 29.06
N THR A 494 10.27 -33.42 30.38
CA THR A 494 9.78 -34.60 31.10
C THR A 494 8.50 -34.35 31.88
N ASP A 495 8.12 -33.09 32.05
CA ASP A 495 7.04 -32.61 32.94
C ASP A 495 6.40 -31.36 32.30
N GLU A 496 5.13 -31.09 32.60
CA GLU A 496 4.47 -29.84 32.31
C GLU A 496 5.03 -28.61 33.07
N SER A 497 5.86 -28.79 34.09
CA SER A 497 6.52 -27.70 34.84
C SER A 497 7.48 -26.88 33.96
N LEU A 498 7.81 -25.67 34.43
CA LEU A 498 8.83 -24.82 33.83
C LEU A 498 10.22 -25.42 34.09
N CYS A 499 11.16 -25.17 33.17
CA CYS A 499 12.52 -25.69 33.26
C CYS A 499 13.35 -25.10 34.43
N SER A 500 12.84 -24.06 35.10
CA SER A 500 13.42 -23.50 36.32
C SER A 500 12.33 -22.90 37.19
N ASN A 501 12.51 -22.97 38.50
CA ASN A 501 11.61 -22.39 39.49
C ASN A 501 11.63 -20.85 39.49
N ASN A 502 12.69 -20.25 38.93
CA ASN A 502 12.86 -18.81 38.89
C ASN A 502 12.06 -18.16 37.75
N ILE A 503 11.57 -18.94 36.77
CA ILE A 503 10.87 -18.41 35.60
C ILE A 503 9.42 -18.04 35.94
N PHE A 504 9.00 -16.87 35.49
CA PHE A 504 7.64 -16.36 35.63
C PHE A 504 7.08 -15.94 34.27
N CYS A 505 6.16 -16.73 33.73
CA CYS A 505 5.54 -16.45 32.45
C CYS A 505 4.25 -15.64 32.64
N LEU A 506 4.02 -14.63 31.79
CA LEU A 506 2.88 -13.72 31.82
C LEU A 506 2.19 -13.65 30.45
N THR A 507 0.86 -13.63 30.45
CA THR A 507 0.07 -13.30 29.25
C THR A 507 -1.26 -12.68 29.65
N THR A 508 -1.94 -12.01 28.73
CA THR A 508 -3.31 -11.51 28.98
C THR A 508 -4.07 -11.35 27.67
N ASN A 509 -5.40 -11.34 27.76
CA ASN A 509 -6.29 -11.10 26.63
C ASN A 509 -7.57 -10.40 27.10
N SER A 510 -8.34 -9.88 26.15
CA SER A 510 -9.55 -9.10 26.46
C SER A 510 -10.66 -9.92 27.13
N ILE A 511 -10.71 -11.23 26.92
CA ILE A 511 -11.70 -12.13 27.54
C ILE A 511 -11.39 -12.27 29.02
N LEU A 512 -10.13 -12.58 29.36
CA LEU A 512 -9.65 -12.72 30.74
C LEU A 512 -9.93 -11.47 31.58
N ILE A 513 -9.66 -10.29 31.02
CA ILE A 513 -9.90 -9.02 31.73
C ILE A 513 -11.40 -8.81 31.98
N LYS A 514 -12.26 -9.10 30.99
CA LYS A 514 -13.72 -8.98 31.12
C LYS A 514 -14.28 -9.95 32.16
N GLU A 515 -13.82 -11.21 32.15
CA GLU A 515 -14.21 -12.22 33.14
C GLU A 515 -13.83 -11.84 34.57
N ASN A 516 -12.85 -10.97 34.74
CA ASN A 516 -12.40 -10.44 36.03
C ASN A 516 -12.85 -8.99 36.27
N ASN A 517 -14.09 -8.69 35.87
CA ASN A 517 -14.77 -7.41 36.11
C ASN A 517 -14.06 -6.20 35.49
N GLY A 518 -13.34 -6.38 34.38
CA GLY A 518 -12.61 -5.30 33.72
C GLY A 518 -11.36 -4.82 34.46
N LYS A 519 -10.95 -5.49 35.56
CA LYS A 519 -9.78 -5.12 36.36
C LYS A 519 -8.48 -5.53 35.67
N ILE A 520 -7.38 -4.88 36.04
CA ILE A 520 -6.03 -5.21 35.55
C ILE A 520 -5.72 -6.68 35.90
N THR A 521 -5.68 -7.54 34.90
CA THR A 521 -5.60 -9.00 35.09
C THR A 521 -4.60 -9.62 34.12
N VAL A 522 -3.76 -10.51 34.64
CA VAL A 522 -2.77 -11.29 33.88
C VAL A 522 -2.84 -12.76 34.26
N ASN A 523 -2.70 -13.63 33.25
CA ASN A 523 -2.46 -15.05 33.45
C ASN A 523 -0.96 -15.26 33.69
N TYR A 524 -0.63 -16.11 34.65
CA TYR A 524 0.76 -16.44 34.97
C TYR A 524 1.01 -17.95 35.08
N ARG A 525 2.25 -18.36 34.84
CA ARG A 525 2.75 -19.72 35.11
C ARG A 525 4.04 -19.62 35.91
N SER A 526 4.11 -20.37 37.01
CA SER A 526 5.28 -20.51 37.88
C SER A 526 5.28 -21.92 38.50
N ASN A 527 6.45 -22.46 38.81
CA ASN A 527 6.56 -23.70 39.59
C ASN A 527 6.32 -23.47 41.08
N LEU A 528 6.66 -22.27 41.58
CA LEU A 528 6.62 -21.94 43.01
C LEU A 528 5.22 -21.59 43.50
N ARG A 529 4.34 -21.16 42.60
CA ARG A 529 3.03 -20.60 42.95
C ARG A 529 1.94 -21.02 41.99
N GLN A 530 0.79 -21.41 42.53
CA GLN A 530 -0.39 -21.85 41.76
C GLN A 530 -1.72 -21.26 42.23
N ASP A 531 -1.72 -20.32 43.18
CA ASP A 531 -2.93 -19.64 43.70
C ASP A 531 -3.23 -18.32 42.98
N ASN A 532 -4.46 -17.84 43.08
CA ASN A 532 -4.81 -16.49 42.65
C ASN A 532 -4.27 -15.48 43.65
N PHE A 533 -3.65 -14.40 43.18
CA PHE A 533 -3.16 -13.36 44.08
C PHE A 533 -3.25 -11.96 43.48
N ILE A 534 -3.24 -10.95 44.35
CA ILE A 534 -3.30 -9.55 43.97
C ILE A 534 -2.07 -8.83 44.53
N LYS A 535 -1.36 -8.12 43.66
CA LYS A 535 -0.19 -7.27 44.03
C LYS A 535 -0.24 -5.99 43.21
N ASN A 536 0.03 -4.84 43.84
CA ASN A 536 0.00 -3.51 43.21
C ASN A 536 -1.19 -3.29 42.25
N THR A 537 -2.40 -3.71 42.66
CA THR A 537 -3.67 -3.65 41.88
C THR A 537 -3.80 -4.61 40.68
N VAL A 538 -2.79 -5.44 40.41
CA VAL A 538 -2.81 -6.47 39.37
C VAL A 538 -3.31 -7.79 39.94
N ASN A 539 -4.31 -8.38 39.28
CA ASN A 539 -4.80 -9.73 39.55
C ASN A 539 -3.99 -10.76 38.76
N PHE A 540 -3.29 -11.64 39.46
CA PHE A 540 -2.52 -12.75 38.88
C PHE A 540 -3.32 -14.05 38.98
N ILE A 541 -3.59 -14.68 37.84
CA ILE A 541 -4.38 -15.90 37.72
C ILE A 541 -3.53 -17.03 37.10
N PRO A 542 -3.45 -18.23 37.70
CA PRO A 542 -2.63 -19.33 37.21
C PRO A 542 -3.19 -19.93 35.91
N PHE A 543 -2.28 -20.33 35.00
CA PHE A 543 -2.63 -20.90 33.68
C PHE A 543 -3.54 -22.15 33.75
N CYS A 544 -3.50 -22.93 34.84
CA CYS A 544 -4.24 -24.19 34.99
C CYS A 544 -5.77 -24.03 35.00
N ARG A 545 -6.31 -22.80 35.05
CA ARG A 545 -7.75 -22.51 34.91
C ARG A 545 -8.15 -21.79 33.61
N GLY A 546 -7.19 -21.47 32.73
CA GLY A 546 -7.40 -20.45 31.68
C GLY A 546 -7.34 -20.88 30.21
N LEU A 547 -7.19 -22.18 29.91
CA LEU A 547 -7.17 -22.70 28.53
C LEU A 547 -7.94 -24.03 28.38
N VAL A 548 -9.07 -24.17 29.08
CA VAL A 548 -10.08 -25.16 28.68
C VAL A 548 -11.29 -24.39 28.18
N THR A 549 -11.41 -24.35 26.86
CA THR A 549 -12.66 -24.17 26.14
C THR A 549 -13.67 -25.24 26.59
N LYS A 550 -14.37 -24.98 27.69
CA LYS A 550 -15.73 -25.46 27.89
C LYS A 550 -16.60 -24.21 27.98
N PRO A 551 -17.59 -24.02 27.09
CA PRO A 551 -18.57 -22.95 27.27
C PRO A 551 -19.34 -23.28 28.56
N LEU A 552 -18.94 -22.66 29.66
CA LEU A 552 -19.74 -22.70 30.88
C LEU A 552 -21.08 -22.03 30.57
N GLN A 553 -22.14 -22.76 30.87
CA GLN A 553 -23.52 -22.38 30.66
C GLN A 553 -23.76 -20.95 31.14
N LYS A 554 -24.48 -20.18 30.30
CA LYS A 554 -24.96 -18.83 30.60
C LYS A 554 -25.77 -18.85 31.89
N THR A 555 -25.13 -18.66 33.04
CA THR A 555 -25.85 -18.28 34.26
C THR A 555 -26.14 -16.80 34.17
N ALA A 556 -27.42 -16.55 33.93
CA ALA A 556 -28.03 -15.24 33.82
C ALA A 556 -27.86 -14.46 35.12
N HIS A 557 -27.30 -13.26 35.01
CA HIS A 557 -27.82 -12.01 35.55
C HIS A 557 -26.94 -10.86 35.03
N ARG A 558 -27.12 -10.52 33.74
CA ARG A 558 -26.55 -9.28 33.19
C ARG A 558 -27.57 -8.16 33.39
N LYS A 559 -27.20 -7.12 34.15
CA LYS A 559 -27.83 -5.80 34.01
C LYS A 559 -27.55 -5.32 32.58
N SER A 560 -28.60 -4.88 31.88
CA SER A 560 -28.51 -4.31 30.54
C SER A 560 -27.51 -3.14 30.51
N PRO A 561 -26.54 -3.09 29.57
CA PRO A 561 -25.53 -2.03 29.44
C PRO A 561 -26.07 -0.77 28.72
N PHE A 562 -27.37 -0.74 28.44
CA PHE A 562 -28.04 0.30 27.70
C PHE A 562 -28.77 1.25 28.64
N TYR A 563 -28.56 2.56 28.47
CA TYR A 563 -29.49 3.57 28.97
C TYR A 563 -30.02 4.40 27.80
N ARG A 564 -31.29 4.78 27.95
CA ARG A 564 -32.03 5.58 26.97
C ARG A 564 -31.72 7.05 27.26
N GLU A 565 -31.00 7.70 26.36
CA GLU A 565 -30.63 9.11 26.51
C GLU A 565 -31.78 10.01 26.00
N THR A 566 -32.53 9.54 24.99
CA THR A 566 -33.79 10.13 24.48
C THR A 566 -34.75 9.04 24.00
N GLU A 567 -36.00 9.36 23.68
CA GLU A 567 -36.95 8.37 23.13
C GLU A 567 -36.41 7.64 21.88
N ASP A 568 -35.55 8.30 21.11
CA ASP A 568 -35.00 7.79 19.84
C ASP A 568 -33.51 7.38 19.91
N SER A 569 -32.85 7.51 21.07
CA SER A 569 -31.43 7.15 21.22
C SER A 569 -31.15 6.23 22.41
N ILE A 570 -30.57 5.08 22.09
CA ILE A 570 -30.01 4.12 23.05
C ILE A 570 -28.49 4.18 22.90
N LYS A 571 -27.77 4.49 23.99
CA LYS A 571 -26.30 4.45 24.02
C LYS A 571 -25.82 3.28 24.88
N ASP A 572 -24.85 2.55 24.33
CA ASP A 572 -24.03 1.59 25.07
C ASP A 572 -22.99 2.38 25.88
N ILE A 573 -22.99 2.23 27.21
CA ILE A 573 -22.04 2.93 28.09
C ILE A 573 -20.61 2.42 27.87
N GLY A 574 -20.44 1.19 27.37
CA GLY A 574 -19.16 0.50 27.34
C GLY A 574 -18.68 0.18 28.75
N GLU A 575 -18.39 -1.09 29.05
CA GLU A 575 -17.72 -1.42 30.31
C GLU A 575 -16.33 -0.75 30.36
N LYS A 576 -16.04 0.02 31.42
CA LYS A 576 -14.69 0.53 31.71
C LYS A 576 -13.78 -0.65 32.04
N SER A 577 -13.21 -1.26 31.00
CA SER A 577 -12.27 -2.38 31.10
C SER A 577 -10.83 -1.90 30.92
N ALA A 578 -9.91 -2.44 31.70
CA ALA A 578 -8.48 -2.27 31.50
C ALA A 578 -8.05 -2.75 30.11
N GLY A 579 -7.06 -2.09 29.52
CA GLY A 579 -6.47 -2.49 28.25
C GLY A 579 -5.55 -3.71 28.40
N VAL A 580 -5.44 -4.51 27.33
CA VAL A 580 -4.55 -5.70 27.28
C VAL A 580 -3.08 -5.29 27.47
N LEU A 581 -2.60 -4.33 26.68
CA LEU A 581 -1.20 -3.87 26.75
C LEU A 581 -0.90 -3.17 28.09
N TYR A 582 -1.85 -2.40 28.61
CA TYR A 582 -1.72 -1.81 29.95
C TYR A 582 -1.60 -2.89 31.04
N SER A 583 -2.43 -3.93 30.97
CA SER A 583 -2.44 -4.98 31.99
C SER A 583 -1.15 -5.80 32.01
N ILE A 584 -0.60 -6.13 30.83
CA ILE A 584 0.68 -6.84 30.77
C ILE A 584 1.84 -5.98 31.28
N CYS A 585 1.88 -4.68 30.93
CA CYS A 585 2.94 -3.77 31.38
C CYS A 585 2.91 -3.57 32.90
N GLN A 586 1.72 -3.42 33.50
CA GLN A 586 1.58 -3.38 34.97
C GLN A 586 1.96 -4.71 35.63
N GLY A 587 1.63 -5.84 34.99
CA GLY A 587 2.05 -7.16 35.45
C GLY A 587 3.57 -7.32 35.50
N ILE A 588 4.26 -6.88 34.44
CA ILE A 588 5.73 -6.87 34.39
C ILE A 588 6.30 -5.93 35.47
N HIS A 589 5.83 -4.69 35.54
CA HIS A 589 6.25 -3.71 36.56
C HIS A 589 6.12 -4.28 37.98
N THR A 590 4.96 -4.87 38.29
CA THR A 590 4.70 -5.46 39.60
C THR A 590 5.64 -6.63 39.89
N THR A 591 5.95 -7.44 38.88
CA THR A 591 6.86 -8.59 39.01
C THR A 591 8.29 -8.12 39.31
N ILE A 592 8.77 -7.06 38.64
CA ILE A 592 10.10 -6.47 38.83
C ILE A 592 10.21 -5.76 40.18
N ASN A 593 9.26 -4.87 40.50
CA ASN A 593 9.32 -4.03 41.70
C ASN A 593 9.09 -4.83 42.99
N GLN A 594 8.22 -5.84 42.96
CA GLN A 594 7.96 -6.69 44.13
C GLN A 594 8.91 -7.90 44.22
N ASN A 595 9.93 -7.97 43.36
CA ASN A 595 10.90 -9.07 43.30
C ASN A 595 10.23 -10.46 43.27
N ILE A 596 9.13 -10.59 42.51
CA ILE A 596 8.43 -11.87 42.36
C ILE A 596 9.30 -12.86 41.56
N SER A 597 10.00 -12.36 40.54
CA SER A 597 10.93 -13.13 39.72
C SER A 597 11.87 -12.19 38.96
N ASN A 598 13.10 -12.66 38.72
CA ASN A 598 14.10 -12.00 37.88
C ASN A 598 14.11 -12.55 36.43
N ASN A 599 13.33 -13.61 36.13
CA ASN A 599 13.29 -14.28 34.84
C ASN A 599 11.86 -14.26 34.28
N ILE A 600 11.51 -13.19 33.59
CA ILE A 600 10.16 -12.88 33.15
C ILE A 600 10.00 -13.19 31.65
N VAL A 601 8.97 -13.95 31.30
CA VAL A 601 8.56 -14.18 29.90
C VAL A 601 7.15 -13.66 29.71
N ALA A 602 6.99 -12.49 29.09
CA ALA A 602 5.70 -11.86 28.84
C ALA A 602 5.31 -11.94 27.36
N THR A 603 4.09 -12.40 27.06
CA THR A 603 3.58 -12.49 25.69
C THR A 603 2.30 -11.68 25.51
N VAL A 604 2.17 -10.98 24.39
CA VAL A 604 1.00 -10.16 24.04
C VAL A 604 0.68 -10.25 22.56
N SER A 605 -0.60 -10.06 22.21
CA SER A 605 -1.00 -9.93 20.80
C SER A 605 -0.69 -8.54 20.27
N ILE A 606 -0.21 -8.45 19.02
CA ILE A 606 0.02 -7.16 18.34
C ILE A 606 -1.27 -6.32 18.22
N GLN A 607 -2.43 -6.99 18.16
CA GLN A 607 -3.76 -6.36 18.11
C GLN A 607 -4.15 -5.64 19.42
N SER A 608 -3.33 -5.77 20.47
CA SER A 608 -3.47 -4.96 21.68
C SER A 608 -3.13 -3.48 21.42
N LEU A 609 -2.41 -3.17 20.34
CA LEU A 609 -2.19 -1.82 19.87
C LEU A 609 -3.51 -1.19 19.39
N ARG A 610 -3.93 -0.11 20.04
CA ARG A 610 -5.10 0.67 19.62
C ARG A 610 -4.78 2.15 19.57
N LYS A 611 -5.35 2.83 18.58
CA LYS A 611 -5.41 4.29 18.57
C LYS A 611 -6.45 4.76 19.60
N THR A 612 -6.05 5.69 20.44
CA THR A 612 -6.92 6.35 21.43
C THR A 612 -7.71 7.48 20.77
N SER A 613 -8.83 7.88 21.38
CA SER A 613 -9.69 8.98 20.89
C SER A 613 -8.95 10.32 20.76
N ASN A 614 -7.86 10.50 21.50
CA ASN A 614 -7.10 11.74 21.56
C ASN A 614 -5.92 11.76 20.56
N GLY A 615 -5.87 10.82 19.61
CA GLY A 615 -4.82 10.75 18.59
C GLY A 615 -3.51 10.09 19.04
N GLY A 616 -3.37 9.72 20.31
CA GLY A 616 -2.27 8.86 20.81
C GLY A 616 -2.56 7.37 20.63
N ASP A 617 -1.67 6.49 21.07
CA ASP A 617 -1.86 5.05 21.06
C ASP A 617 -1.60 4.40 22.44
N THR A 618 -1.86 3.10 22.52
CA THR A 618 -1.64 2.29 23.72
C THR A 618 -0.15 1.99 24.01
N LEU A 619 0.80 2.33 23.14
CA LEU A 619 2.23 2.08 23.36
C LEU A 619 2.78 2.91 24.51
N ASN A 620 2.13 4.03 24.84
CA ASN A 620 2.43 4.80 26.06
C ASN A 620 2.44 3.94 27.33
N HIS A 621 1.72 2.82 27.36
CA HIS A 621 1.71 1.91 28.50
C HIS A 621 3.02 1.15 28.72
N LEU A 622 3.91 1.08 27.73
CA LEU A 622 5.26 0.50 27.90
C LEU A 622 6.04 1.21 29.01
N ARG A 623 5.81 2.52 29.16
CA ARG A 623 6.42 3.35 30.22
C ARG A 623 6.07 2.87 31.63
N GLU A 624 4.96 2.15 31.79
CA GLU A 624 4.57 1.60 33.09
C GLU A 624 5.55 0.55 33.61
N ILE A 625 6.29 -0.16 32.72
CA ILE A 625 7.22 -1.23 33.09
C ILE A 625 8.29 -0.74 34.08
N PHE A 626 8.87 0.43 33.82
CA PHE A 626 9.97 1.01 34.61
C PHE A 626 9.58 2.33 35.29
N LYS A 627 8.29 2.59 35.50
CA LYS A 627 7.81 3.88 36.03
C LYS A 627 8.46 4.31 37.35
N ASP A 628 8.82 3.37 38.22
CA ASP A 628 9.47 3.68 39.51
C ASP A 628 10.95 4.07 39.38
N ALA A 629 11.56 3.80 38.23
CA ALA A 629 12.92 4.21 37.87
C ALA A 629 12.94 5.52 37.05
N TYR A 630 11.81 6.23 36.97
CA TYR A 630 11.67 7.47 36.22
C TYR A 630 11.00 8.55 37.06
N ASN A 631 11.57 9.74 37.07
CA ASN A 631 11.01 10.93 37.71
C ASN A 631 10.74 12.00 36.66
N ARG A 632 9.56 12.63 36.70
CA ARG A 632 9.17 13.66 35.72
C ARG A 632 10.10 14.88 35.70
N ASN A 633 10.74 15.20 36.81
CA ASN A 633 11.59 16.39 36.94
C ASN A 633 13.06 16.10 36.60
N THR A 634 13.56 14.90 36.92
CA THR A 634 14.99 14.55 36.77
C THR A 634 15.25 13.48 35.71
N GLY A 635 14.22 12.93 35.08
CA GLY A 635 14.32 11.84 34.10
C GLY A 635 14.59 10.48 34.75
N VAL A 636 15.32 9.64 34.03
CA VAL A 636 15.69 8.28 34.47
C VAL A 636 16.58 8.33 35.70
N MET A 637 16.30 7.48 36.70
CA MET A 637 17.08 7.35 37.93
C MET A 637 18.19 6.29 37.75
N PRO A 638 19.47 6.69 37.62
CA PRO A 638 20.55 5.75 37.29
C PRO A 638 20.75 4.63 38.32
N GLU A 639 20.61 4.95 39.60
CA GLU A 639 20.79 3.98 40.70
C GLU A 639 19.77 2.85 40.64
N LYS A 640 18.49 3.18 40.43
CA LYS A 640 17.44 2.17 40.29
C LYS A 640 17.60 1.33 39.02
N MET A 641 18.04 1.94 37.92
CA MET A 641 18.32 1.18 36.69
C MET A 641 19.46 0.19 36.90
N ARG A 642 20.53 0.58 37.61
CA ARG A 642 21.63 -0.33 37.98
C ARG A 642 21.19 -1.43 38.95
N GLU A 643 20.32 -1.13 39.91
CA GLU A 643 19.76 -2.14 40.81
C GLU A 643 18.91 -3.19 40.05
N ILE A 644 18.15 -2.73 39.05
CA ILE A 644 17.38 -3.64 38.20
C ILE A 644 18.31 -4.47 37.31
N SER A 645 19.33 -3.87 36.67
CA SER A 645 20.23 -4.59 35.77
C SER A 645 21.10 -5.63 36.46
N GLN A 646 21.47 -5.42 37.73
CA GLN A 646 22.17 -6.41 38.54
C GLN A 646 21.38 -7.71 38.72
N ARG A 647 20.04 -7.63 38.64
CA ARG A 647 19.15 -8.79 38.80
C ARG A 647 18.54 -9.26 37.49
N ILE A 648 18.38 -8.37 36.52
CA ILE A 648 17.74 -8.59 35.22
C ILE A 648 18.65 -7.97 34.16
N LYS A 649 19.69 -8.70 33.79
CA LYS A 649 20.69 -8.21 32.84
C LYS A 649 20.15 -8.14 31.42
N HIS A 650 19.38 -9.13 30.97
CA HIS A 650 18.92 -9.22 29.57
C HIS A 650 17.49 -8.65 29.39
N ILE A 651 17.33 -7.61 28.56
CA ILE A 651 16.00 -7.05 28.20
C ILE A 651 15.75 -7.26 26.71
N PHE A 652 14.99 -8.28 26.36
CA PHE A 652 14.72 -8.64 24.96
C PHE A 652 13.28 -8.34 24.60
N VAL A 653 13.08 -7.51 23.58
CA VAL A 653 11.77 -7.28 22.97
C VAL A 653 11.77 -7.94 21.60
N MET A 654 10.88 -8.91 21.39
CA MET A 654 10.76 -9.61 20.11
C MET A 654 9.41 -9.33 19.48
N ILE A 655 9.41 -8.86 18.23
CA ILE A 655 8.23 -8.56 17.43
C ILE A 655 8.21 -9.51 16.23
N ASP A 656 7.17 -10.33 16.14
CA ASP A 656 6.97 -11.29 15.06
C ASP A 656 5.96 -10.74 14.05
N GLU A 657 6.22 -10.95 12.75
CA GLU A 657 5.39 -10.48 11.63
C GLU A 657 5.13 -8.95 11.68
N VAL A 658 6.21 -8.18 11.55
CA VAL A 658 6.15 -6.71 11.56
C VAL A 658 5.49 -6.14 10.30
N THR A 659 5.56 -6.87 9.19
CA THR A 659 4.95 -6.50 7.90
C THR A 659 3.56 -7.11 7.72
N GLY A 660 2.71 -6.45 6.92
CA GLY A 660 1.37 -6.90 6.59
C GLY A 660 0.24 -6.24 7.38
N ASP A 661 0.55 -5.52 8.46
CA ASP A 661 -0.39 -4.61 9.15
C ASP A 661 0.35 -3.39 9.71
N ASP A 662 -0.31 -2.23 9.72
CA ASP A 662 0.22 -0.96 10.24
C ASP A 662 0.64 -1.09 11.71
N SER A 663 0.03 -2.02 12.45
CA SER A 663 0.27 -2.20 13.88
C SER A 663 1.72 -2.60 14.20
N GLY A 664 2.37 -3.40 13.34
CA GLY A 664 3.72 -3.92 13.60
C GLY A 664 4.80 -2.84 13.53
N VAL A 665 4.79 -2.05 12.46
CA VAL A 665 5.73 -0.93 12.27
C VAL A 665 5.54 0.11 13.38
N ASN A 666 4.30 0.45 13.71
CA ASN A 666 4.01 1.38 14.82
C ASN A 666 4.54 0.85 16.16
N PHE A 667 4.38 -0.45 16.42
CA PHE A 667 4.90 -1.06 17.64
C PHE A 667 6.44 -0.97 17.71
N LEU A 668 7.14 -1.24 16.60
CA LEU A 668 8.59 -1.12 16.52
C LEU A 668 9.08 0.31 16.86
N HIS A 669 8.40 1.33 16.34
CA HIS A 669 8.70 2.74 16.66
C HIS A 669 8.38 3.09 18.11
N GLY A 670 7.27 2.61 18.68
CA GLY A 670 6.99 2.81 20.10
C GLY A 670 8.01 2.14 21.03
N ILE A 671 8.56 0.98 20.63
CA ILE A 671 9.66 0.34 21.36
C ILE A 671 10.94 1.19 21.26
N LYS A 672 11.26 1.72 20.09
CA LYS A 672 12.40 2.65 19.94
C LYS A 672 12.27 3.85 20.90
N ASP A 673 11.10 4.47 20.95
CA ASP A 673 10.85 5.61 21.83
C ASP A 673 10.94 5.20 23.30
N PHE A 674 10.39 4.04 23.67
CA PHE A 674 10.51 3.47 25.01
C PHE A 674 11.97 3.21 25.44
N LEU A 675 12.79 2.63 24.56
CA LEU A 675 14.21 2.39 24.86
C LEU A 675 14.97 3.71 25.07
N LYS A 676 14.66 4.73 24.27
CA LYS A 676 15.26 6.06 24.37
C LYS A 676 14.82 6.79 25.64
N ASP A 677 13.51 6.79 25.95
CA ASP A 677 12.94 7.47 27.12
C ASP A 677 13.52 6.95 28.44
N TYR A 678 13.86 5.65 28.48
CA TYR A 678 14.41 4.99 29.66
C TYR A 678 15.92 4.73 29.58
N ASN A 679 16.61 5.19 28.54
CA ASN A 679 18.05 4.99 28.33
C ASN A 679 18.48 3.51 28.49
N LEU A 680 17.65 2.57 28.03
CA LEU A 680 17.85 1.13 28.22
C LEU A 680 19.03 0.55 27.41
N THR A 681 19.57 1.33 26.47
CA THR A 681 20.77 0.98 25.70
C THR A 681 22.04 1.66 26.21
N ASN A 682 21.97 2.40 27.34
CA ASN A 682 23.16 3.02 27.93
C ASN A 682 24.04 1.93 28.59
N PRO A 683 25.30 1.74 28.13
CA PRO A 683 26.21 0.75 28.71
C PRO A 683 26.46 0.95 30.22
N GLU A 684 26.38 2.18 30.72
CA GLU A 684 26.59 2.50 32.15
C GLU A 684 25.56 1.86 33.09
N PHE A 685 24.39 1.49 32.56
CA PHE A 685 23.36 0.80 33.34
C PHE A 685 23.61 -0.71 33.38
N GLY A 686 24.40 -1.29 32.48
CA GLY A 686 24.74 -2.71 32.49
C GLY A 686 23.68 -3.66 31.90
N PHE A 687 22.67 -3.13 31.20
CA PHE A 687 21.70 -3.97 30.49
C PHE A 687 22.25 -4.49 29.17
N ASN A 688 21.94 -5.74 28.84
CA ASN A 688 22.01 -6.29 27.50
C ASN A 688 20.62 -6.20 26.86
N THR A 689 20.35 -5.10 26.16
CA THR A 689 19.04 -4.81 25.55
C THR A 689 19.02 -5.14 24.06
N LYS A 690 18.05 -5.96 23.63
CA LYS A 690 17.87 -6.37 22.22
C LYS A 690 16.45 -6.14 21.73
N VAL A 691 16.32 -5.59 20.52
CA VAL A 691 15.07 -5.51 19.76
C VAL A 691 15.16 -6.48 18.60
N ILE A 692 14.39 -7.56 18.66
CA ILE A 692 14.42 -8.65 17.70
C ILE A 692 13.19 -8.54 16.80
N VAL A 693 13.40 -8.32 15.51
CA VAL A 693 12.34 -8.29 14.50
C VAL A 693 12.40 -9.58 13.71
N ALA A 694 11.36 -10.42 13.83
CA ALA A 694 11.26 -11.66 13.08
C ALA A 694 10.18 -11.54 12.00
N ASP A 695 10.60 -11.47 10.75
CA ASP A 695 9.69 -11.45 9.62
C ASP A 695 10.31 -12.20 8.44
N ALA A 696 9.50 -12.97 7.70
CA ALA A 696 9.98 -13.69 6.54
C ALA A 696 10.01 -12.82 5.28
N SER A 697 9.30 -11.68 5.26
CA SER A 697 9.16 -10.83 4.08
C SER A 697 10.32 -9.83 3.89
N ILE A 698 11.11 -9.55 4.93
CA ILE A 698 12.12 -8.49 4.92
C ILE A 698 13.54 -9.07 4.79
N VAL A 699 13.91 -9.49 3.60
CA VAL A 699 15.07 -10.36 3.39
C VAL A 699 16.42 -9.60 3.38
N GLU A 700 16.41 -8.29 3.12
CA GLU A 700 17.61 -7.48 2.83
C GLU A 700 17.64 -6.17 3.64
N LYS A 701 18.84 -5.61 3.89
CA LYS A 701 18.99 -4.36 4.66
C LYS A 701 18.30 -3.17 4.00
N GLU A 702 18.27 -3.10 2.67
CA GLU A 702 17.63 -2.02 1.92
C GLU A 702 16.12 -2.02 2.18
N LEU A 703 15.49 -3.21 2.20
CA LEU A 703 14.07 -3.36 2.53
C LEU A 703 13.79 -2.97 3.98
N ILE A 704 14.65 -3.38 4.92
CA ILE A 704 14.55 -2.97 6.33
C ILE A 704 14.59 -1.44 6.45
N GLN A 705 15.57 -0.80 5.83
CA GLN A 705 15.75 0.64 5.91
C GLN A 705 14.62 1.40 5.20
N GLN A 706 14.18 0.95 4.03
CA GLN A 706 13.13 1.59 3.25
C GLN A 706 11.79 1.56 3.98
N HIS A 707 11.42 0.41 4.57
CA HIS A 707 10.05 0.19 5.06
C HIS A 707 9.90 0.30 6.59
N LEU A 708 10.94 0.01 7.37
CA LEU A 708 10.84 0.03 8.84
C LEU A 708 11.36 1.33 9.46
N SER A 709 12.10 2.17 8.72
CA SER A 709 12.65 3.43 9.27
C SER A 709 11.59 4.52 9.44
N ARG A 710 10.44 4.42 8.77
CA ARG A 710 9.36 5.42 8.82
C ARG A 710 8.10 4.83 9.44
N THR A 711 7.27 5.67 10.04
CA THR A 711 5.97 5.30 10.63
C THR A 711 4.81 5.39 9.64
N SER A 712 5.09 5.72 8.37
CA SER A 712 4.06 5.88 7.35
C SER A 712 3.41 4.54 7.03
N THR A 713 2.08 4.49 7.11
CA THR A 713 1.26 3.35 6.72
C THR A 713 1.47 3.06 5.23
N GLU A 714 1.92 1.86 4.90
CA GLU A 714 2.07 1.41 3.52
C GLU A 714 0.97 0.38 3.19
N PRO A 715 0.33 0.46 2.02
CA PRO A 715 -0.64 -0.55 1.61
C PRO A 715 0.05 -1.87 1.25
N ASP A 716 -0.74 -2.94 1.10
CA ASP A 716 -0.26 -4.26 0.69
C ASP A 716 0.64 -4.18 -0.55
N LYS A 717 1.87 -4.69 -0.39
CA LYS A 717 2.93 -4.63 -1.40
C LYS A 717 3.55 -6.00 -1.62
N ILE A 718 3.94 -6.26 -2.86
CA ILE A 718 4.91 -7.30 -3.21
C ILE A 718 6.26 -6.61 -3.34
N TYR A 719 7.21 -7.01 -2.51
CA TYR A 719 8.60 -6.63 -2.69
C TYR A 719 9.20 -7.48 -3.79
N PHE A 720 9.62 -6.84 -4.87
CA PHE A 720 10.29 -7.51 -5.96
C PHE A 720 11.73 -7.00 -6.03
N ARG A 721 12.70 -7.90 -5.88
CA ARG A 721 14.13 -7.57 -5.94
C ARG A 721 14.87 -8.51 -6.89
N SER A 722 15.87 -7.98 -7.61
CA SER A 722 16.78 -8.82 -8.39
C SER A 722 17.74 -9.51 -7.44
N VAL A 723 17.92 -10.81 -7.62
CA VAL A 723 18.84 -11.60 -6.81
C VAL A 723 20.26 -11.28 -7.28
N GLY A 724 21.05 -10.58 -6.46
CA GLY A 724 22.47 -10.35 -6.73
C GLY A 724 23.29 -11.65 -6.78
N ALA A 725 24.57 -11.57 -7.15
CA ALA A 725 25.44 -12.75 -7.33
C ALA A 725 25.49 -13.71 -6.10
N ASN A 726 25.29 -13.18 -4.88
CA ASN A 726 25.30 -13.95 -3.63
C ASN A 726 23.89 -14.33 -3.12
N GLY A 727 22.82 -13.98 -3.83
CA GLY A 727 21.45 -14.11 -3.34
C GLY A 727 20.90 -15.55 -3.28
N ASN A 728 21.66 -16.53 -3.76
CA ASN A 728 21.34 -17.96 -3.63
C ASN A 728 21.95 -18.63 -2.38
N SER A 729 22.69 -17.90 -1.54
CA SER A 729 23.23 -18.50 -0.31
C SER A 729 22.10 -18.90 0.65
N PRO A 730 22.16 -20.11 1.25
CA PRO A 730 21.15 -20.55 2.22
C PRO A 730 21.23 -19.78 3.55
N LEU A 731 22.35 -19.11 3.84
CA LEU A 731 22.58 -18.34 5.06
C LEU A 731 23.37 -17.07 4.73
N GLN A 732 22.89 -15.92 5.23
CA GLN A 732 23.52 -14.62 5.03
C GLN A 732 23.46 -13.81 6.33
N VAL A 733 24.49 -12.99 6.55
CA VAL A 733 24.59 -12.07 7.68
C VAL A 733 25.03 -10.71 7.17
N GLU A 734 24.29 -9.66 7.53
CA GLU A 734 24.62 -8.28 7.16
C GLU A 734 24.54 -7.36 8.37
N THR A 735 25.59 -6.57 8.59
CA THR A 735 25.61 -5.53 9.63
C THR A 735 25.35 -4.16 9.00
N PHE A 736 24.59 -3.33 9.71
CA PHE A 736 24.23 -1.99 9.25
C PHE A 736 23.79 -1.11 10.43
N GLU A 737 23.55 0.17 10.16
CA GLU A 737 22.98 1.09 11.15
C GLU A 737 21.47 1.20 10.94
N PHE A 738 20.71 1.00 12.02
CA PHE A 738 19.26 1.21 12.02
C PHE A 738 18.89 2.17 13.14
N ASN A 739 18.22 3.27 12.81
CA ASN A 739 17.81 4.28 13.80
C ASN A 739 18.94 4.81 14.71
N LYS A 740 20.16 4.95 14.17
CA LYS A 740 21.37 5.37 14.91
C LYS A 740 21.88 4.40 15.96
N GLN A 741 21.54 3.13 15.80
CA GLN A 741 22.01 2.04 16.65
C GLN A 741 22.56 0.91 15.77
N PRO A 742 23.54 0.13 16.27
CA PRO A 742 24.08 -1.01 15.54
C PRO A 742 23.00 -2.08 15.34
N ALA A 743 22.88 -2.53 14.10
CA ALA A 743 21.90 -3.52 13.66
C ALA A 743 22.57 -4.64 12.86
N ILE A 744 21.91 -5.80 12.88
CA ILE A 744 22.34 -6.98 12.13
C ILE A 744 21.14 -7.75 11.61
N ALA A 745 21.19 -8.16 10.35
CA ALA A 745 20.23 -9.04 9.72
C ALA A 745 20.86 -10.43 9.55
N ILE A 746 20.13 -11.47 9.97
CA ILE A 746 20.49 -12.87 9.77
C ILE A 746 19.37 -13.49 8.93
N ASN A 747 19.72 -13.90 7.72
CA ASN A 747 18.78 -14.44 6.76
C ASN A 747 19.05 -15.91 6.49
N ALA A 748 18.05 -16.76 6.75
CA ALA A 748 18.07 -18.17 6.40
C ALA A 748 17.11 -18.45 5.24
N ASN A 749 17.67 -18.51 4.03
CA ASN A 749 16.95 -18.81 2.81
C ASN A 749 16.78 -20.33 2.67
N SER A 750 15.66 -20.86 3.16
CA SER A 750 15.38 -22.29 3.11
C SER A 750 13.91 -22.59 2.90
N TYR A 751 13.64 -23.76 2.32
CA TYR A 751 12.30 -24.33 2.24
C TYR A 751 12.19 -25.50 3.23
N PRO A 752 11.03 -25.72 3.89
CA PRO A 752 10.87 -26.85 4.82
C PRO A 752 11.07 -28.23 4.19
N ALA A 753 10.85 -28.35 2.87
CA ALA A 753 10.97 -29.59 2.10
C ALA A 753 12.10 -29.51 1.07
N SER A 754 12.60 -30.66 0.60
CA SER A 754 13.59 -30.75 -0.48
C SER A 754 12.96 -30.63 -1.89
N SER A 755 11.66 -30.88 -1.99
CA SER A 755 10.88 -30.74 -3.22
C SER A 755 9.44 -30.35 -2.90
N LEU A 756 8.76 -29.76 -3.87
CA LEU A 756 7.36 -29.39 -3.84
C LEU A 756 6.66 -30.03 -5.05
N ASP A 757 5.80 -30.99 -4.78
CA ASP A 757 4.93 -31.60 -5.79
C ASP A 757 3.63 -30.79 -5.88
N ILE A 758 3.39 -30.16 -7.03
CA ILE A 758 2.20 -29.36 -7.30
C ILE A 758 1.33 -30.11 -8.29
N THR A 759 0.07 -30.37 -7.93
CA THR A 759 -0.94 -30.91 -8.84
C THR A 759 -1.97 -29.83 -9.17
N TYR A 760 -1.93 -29.36 -10.41
CA TYR A 760 -2.93 -28.45 -10.96
C TYR A 760 -4.11 -29.25 -11.47
N LYS A 761 -5.30 -28.97 -10.92
CA LYS A 761 -6.58 -29.51 -11.41
C LYS A 761 -7.34 -28.36 -12.03
N VAL A 762 -7.24 -28.23 -13.35
CA VAL A 762 -7.91 -27.17 -14.10
C VAL A 762 -9.26 -27.71 -14.56
N PHE A 763 -10.33 -27.07 -14.13
CA PHE A 763 -11.69 -27.38 -14.56
C PHE A 763 -12.11 -26.34 -15.57
N LEU A 764 -12.46 -26.81 -16.77
CA LEU A 764 -12.84 -25.95 -17.88
C LEU A 764 -14.31 -26.20 -18.23
N GLU A 765 -15.09 -25.13 -18.26
CA GLU A 765 -16.48 -25.14 -18.69
C GLU A 765 -16.62 -24.23 -19.90
N PHE A 766 -17.18 -24.76 -20.98
CA PHE A 766 -17.32 -24.05 -22.25
C PHE A 766 -18.79 -23.84 -22.56
N TYR A 767 -19.16 -22.58 -22.70
CA TYR A 767 -20.49 -22.18 -23.13
C TYR A 767 -20.46 -21.86 -24.61
N LYS A 768 -21.39 -22.44 -25.36
CA LYS A 768 -21.65 -22.02 -26.73
C LYS A 768 -22.30 -20.63 -26.66
N PHE A 769 -21.60 -19.61 -27.14
CA PHE A 769 -22.23 -18.32 -27.38
C PHE A 769 -23.07 -18.45 -28.66
N ASN A 770 -24.40 -18.46 -28.50
CA ASN A 770 -25.34 -18.33 -29.62
C ASN A 770 -25.32 -16.92 -30.19
#